data_AF-A0AAU4HZM1-F1
#
_entry.id   AF-A0AAU4HZM1-F1
#
_cell.length_a   1.000
_cell.length_b   1.000
_cell.length_c   1.000
_cell.angle_alpha   90.00
_cell.angle_beta   90.00
_cell.angle_gamma   90.00
#
_symmetry.space_group_name_H-M   'P 1'
#
loop_
_entity.id
_entity.type
_entity.pdbx_description
1 polymer ?
#
loop_
_entity_poly.entity_id
_entity_poly.type
_entity_poly.pdbx_seq_one_letter_code
_entity_poly.pdbx_strand_id
1 'polypeptide(L)'
;MLFELAPTQLAGKYVLDATFRAHETWSFNCNAHWVDLERTDNMTEGTHWPGPKDLDQMGDRNVSYGRGDNCSPSQPDSWVEFNDNPAEPDENLKSTVRSYADGKISRLTFMLRAKDETDARAWKRFDDNAELKVNYAYQPGVPTSVGVIPGNGNTAYCRPSSTDPLMVTRIDPMVQARVQTKVEAHKGDEEGSLQAEYVVQRGDDAAWHEVWSAYRPASGWVPDETLQSLRTSSRADGGLYRLRARTQSHWSYDGASGDLFSSYSSWCYFKIDSTAPKAPTITAGAPYTQCTVNLCNPSGGPGTPGKFTFTHNSADSDVKAFRWRLLTTSAQKTKQVIGATVTVNDVTPSLAGTQVLSVEASDLKLDSSGRTRWGTPAEFAFKVSTPNGPVGRWHLDDGTTGSGVVVAKDVATEAGARHDATLHGAAGATWSGRGRRGDPDYSLRLNDAATNPADQVGYAATASAAVNTKDSFTVSAWVQLSDPSKNRVVLSESGTNGSAFALYYSASFKKWIFNRMDRDQANPAFIRSVADEINPPLNVWTHLSGVFDSKKDADKSNDTIQLFVNGRPQGDPVTLAASASTYEPWTANAGMQIGRSMENGGYGGYFFGLVDEISVWQYPLTGDSIMKEAQAAVDDVPTNELVAHWDAAAATATAIPESPSTLYAPGSLTLAGGAVPNADRSAVVLNGTTAYASVAGPVVDDSGSFTVSASVELDSEALAAKPVGYTGQIAGQRTGNESAWALWVTKPADDAYQWKFTRTARGANGQVIQSAEVMDDELAETDTWVQVTGVFNAQESLESDDLSYGKLHLYVGPLAQPSGENADFTAAQAGSGELAIGRGAKGGAVGNYLPGSLESLKVWTGAMTADQVSAQVQAASGAG
;
A
#
# COMPACT_ATOMS: atom_id res chain seq x y z
N MET A 1 16.16 16.51 -33.72
CA MET A 1 16.71 15.69 -32.62
C MET A 1 15.62 15.48 -31.58
N LEU A 2 15.58 14.32 -30.93
CA LEU A 2 14.51 13.92 -30.01
C LEU A 2 15.07 13.68 -28.61
N PHE A 3 14.32 14.06 -27.58
CA PHE A 3 14.70 13.94 -26.17
C PHE A 3 13.52 13.44 -25.35
N GLU A 4 13.80 12.63 -24.33
CA GLU A 4 12.81 12.19 -23.36
C GLU A 4 13.39 12.33 -21.95
N LEU A 5 12.57 12.85 -21.05
CA LEU A 5 12.91 13.05 -19.65
C LEU A 5 12.05 12.15 -18.76
N ALA A 6 12.63 11.72 -17.63
CA ALA A 6 11.98 10.91 -16.59
C ALA A 6 11.56 11.78 -15.37
N PRO A 7 10.41 11.49 -14.73
CA PRO A 7 9.75 12.45 -13.84
C PRO A 7 10.37 12.52 -12.44
N THR A 8 11.26 11.58 -12.12
CA THR A 8 11.70 11.28 -10.76
C THR A 8 12.39 12.44 -10.06
N GLN A 9 13.11 13.31 -10.78
CA GLN A 9 13.81 14.44 -10.18
C GLN A 9 12.92 15.67 -9.92
N LEU A 10 11.71 15.72 -10.46
CA LEU A 10 10.79 16.86 -10.34
C LEU A 10 9.57 16.59 -9.45
N ALA A 11 9.38 15.34 -9.01
CA ALA A 11 8.30 14.96 -8.11
C ALA A 11 8.30 15.83 -6.83
N GLY A 12 7.13 16.37 -6.48
CA GLY A 12 6.95 17.22 -5.29
C GLY A 12 7.55 18.63 -5.39
N LYS A 13 8.01 19.04 -6.57
CA LYS A 13 8.57 20.39 -6.80
C LYS A 13 7.55 21.29 -7.47
N TYR A 14 7.55 22.56 -7.07
CA TYR A 14 6.84 23.66 -7.70
C TYR A 14 7.78 24.49 -8.60
N VAL A 15 7.88 24.12 -9.86
CA VAL A 15 8.55 24.81 -10.99
C VAL A 15 8.10 26.27 -11.04
N LEU A 16 9.03 27.14 -10.71
CA LEU A 16 8.94 28.59 -10.80
C LEU A 16 9.36 29.08 -12.19
N ASP A 17 10.30 28.37 -12.82
CA ASP A 17 10.86 28.68 -14.12
C ASP A 17 11.59 27.44 -14.69
N ALA A 18 11.68 27.35 -16.01
CA ALA A 18 12.32 26.25 -16.72
C ALA A 18 13.11 26.74 -17.94
N THR A 19 14.25 26.11 -18.19
CA THR A 19 15.09 26.38 -19.36
C THR A 19 15.57 25.06 -19.93
N PHE A 20 15.21 24.76 -21.18
CA PHE A 20 15.79 23.65 -21.92
C PHE A 20 17.02 24.16 -22.67
N ARG A 21 18.14 23.45 -22.60
CA ARG A 21 19.35 23.83 -23.33
C ARG A 21 19.95 22.66 -24.07
N ALA A 22 20.42 22.91 -25.29
CA ALA A 22 21.12 21.93 -26.12
C ALA A 22 22.37 22.56 -26.71
N HIS A 23 23.45 21.78 -26.86
CA HIS A 23 24.72 22.28 -27.35
C HIS A 23 24.79 22.16 -28.89
N GLU A 24 24.71 23.28 -29.60
CA GLU A 24 24.81 23.33 -31.07
C GLU A 24 26.28 23.24 -31.49
N THR A 25 26.65 22.14 -32.13
CA THR A 25 28.03 21.87 -32.59
C THR A 25 28.26 22.19 -34.06
N TRP A 26 27.20 22.47 -34.81
CA TRP A 26 27.34 22.80 -36.22
C TRP A 26 26.11 23.47 -36.82
N SER A 27 26.35 24.45 -37.70
CA SER A 27 25.36 25.09 -38.55
C SER A 27 25.74 25.03 -40.04
N PHE A 28 24.74 24.98 -40.92
CA PHE A 28 24.98 24.89 -42.37
C PHE A 28 25.62 26.17 -42.94
N ASN A 29 25.17 27.36 -42.51
CA ASN A 29 25.68 28.66 -42.96
C ASN A 29 25.99 29.60 -41.78
N CYS A 30 26.46 30.83 -42.07
CA CYS A 30 26.74 31.84 -41.03
C CYS A 30 25.51 32.65 -40.60
N ASN A 31 24.41 32.53 -41.34
CA ASN A 31 23.22 33.32 -41.06
C ASN A 31 22.39 32.58 -40.02
N ALA A 32 21.87 33.31 -39.04
CA ALA A 32 20.99 32.70 -38.07
C ALA A 32 19.71 32.19 -38.77
N HIS A 33 19.27 31.00 -38.37
CA HIS A 33 18.00 30.41 -38.76
C HIS A 33 17.27 29.96 -37.48
N TRP A 34 15.93 29.98 -37.54
CA TRP A 34 15.07 29.57 -36.43
C TRP A 34 15.13 28.07 -36.19
N VAL A 35 15.27 27.73 -34.92
CA VAL A 35 15.12 26.38 -34.36
C VAL A 35 13.94 26.42 -33.41
N ASP A 36 13.01 25.50 -33.59
CA ASP A 36 11.88 25.33 -32.70
C ASP A 36 12.16 24.16 -31.75
N LEU A 37 11.81 24.33 -30.48
CA LEU A 37 11.69 23.29 -29.46
C LEU A 37 10.21 22.94 -29.35
N GLU A 38 9.84 21.77 -29.83
CA GLU A 38 8.47 21.28 -29.80
C GLU A 38 8.30 20.23 -28.70
N ARG A 39 7.19 20.26 -27.98
CA ARG A 39 6.70 19.10 -27.21
C ARG A 39 6.00 18.15 -28.17
N THR A 40 6.20 16.85 -27.97
CA THR A 40 5.64 15.84 -28.86
C THR A 40 4.82 14.79 -28.13
N ASP A 41 4.18 13.89 -28.89
CA ASP A 41 3.71 12.60 -28.37
C ASP A 41 4.88 11.74 -27.80
N ASN A 42 4.56 10.61 -27.18
CA ASN A 42 5.54 9.61 -26.75
C ASN A 42 6.35 9.07 -27.94
N MET A 43 7.57 8.61 -27.65
CA MET A 43 8.47 8.04 -28.64
C MET A 43 8.74 6.57 -28.34
N THR A 44 9.09 5.82 -29.38
CA THR A 44 9.45 4.40 -29.32
C THR A 44 10.70 4.15 -30.16
N GLU A 45 11.28 2.95 -30.08
CA GLU A 45 12.36 2.54 -30.99
C GLU A 45 11.98 2.61 -32.48
N GLY A 46 10.67 2.57 -32.80
CA GLY A 46 10.14 2.71 -34.15
C GLY A 46 9.95 4.16 -34.62
N THR A 47 10.21 5.15 -33.76
CA THR A 47 10.04 6.56 -34.11
C THR A 47 11.14 7.01 -35.09
N HIS A 48 10.73 7.62 -36.21
CA HIS A 48 11.63 8.07 -37.28
C HIS A 48 11.32 9.52 -37.68
N TRP A 49 12.32 10.24 -38.22
CA TRP A 49 12.14 11.61 -38.74
C TRP A 49 11.06 11.66 -39.83
N PRO A 50 10.12 12.65 -39.85
CA PRO A 50 10.13 13.94 -39.14
C PRO A 50 9.79 13.89 -37.65
N GLY A 51 9.57 12.71 -37.06
CA GLY A 51 9.40 12.54 -35.63
C GLY A 51 7.96 12.22 -35.24
N PRO A 52 7.69 12.09 -33.93
CA PRO A 52 6.34 11.99 -33.40
C PRO A 52 5.53 13.26 -33.69
N LYS A 53 4.21 13.22 -33.47
CA LYS A 53 3.31 14.36 -33.69
C LYS A 53 3.69 15.52 -32.77
N ASP A 54 3.81 16.72 -33.34
CA ASP A 54 3.94 17.97 -32.59
C ASP A 54 2.66 18.24 -31.79
N LEU A 55 2.81 18.46 -30.49
CA LEU A 55 1.70 18.80 -29.60
C LEU A 55 1.64 20.30 -29.34
N ASP A 56 2.81 20.92 -29.12
CA ASP A 56 2.87 22.29 -28.61
C ASP A 56 4.28 22.89 -28.75
N GLN A 57 4.39 24.21 -28.97
CA GLN A 57 5.68 24.90 -29.13
C GLN A 57 6.19 25.38 -27.78
N MET A 58 7.36 24.87 -27.35
CA MET A 58 7.94 25.18 -26.03
C MET A 58 8.83 26.41 -26.07
N GLY A 59 9.46 26.68 -27.21
CA GLY A 59 10.21 27.90 -27.47
C GLY A 59 10.95 27.87 -28.80
N ASP A 60 11.39 29.03 -29.28
CA ASP A 60 12.24 29.12 -30.47
C ASP A 60 13.47 30.04 -30.32
N ARG A 61 14.48 29.78 -31.15
CA ARG A 61 15.73 30.56 -31.16
C ARG A 61 16.29 30.74 -32.56
N ASN A 62 16.62 31.98 -32.90
CA ASN A 62 17.29 32.34 -34.15
C ASN A 62 18.82 32.38 -33.97
N VAL A 63 19.49 31.27 -34.30
CA VAL A 63 20.92 31.06 -33.95
C VAL A 63 21.74 30.51 -35.12
N SER A 64 23.06 30.55 -35.00
CA SER A 64 24.03 29.86 -35.87
C SER A 64 25.35 29.68 -35.12
N TYR A 65 25.62 28.45 -34.68
CA TYR A 65 26.81 28.09 -33.91
C TYR A 65 27.54 26.90 -34.54
N GLY A 66 28.81 26.72 -34.18
CA GLY A 66 29.61 25.57 -34.60
C GLY A 66 30.19 25.60 -36.02
N ARG A 67 30.27 26.79 -36.62
CA ARG A 67 30.95 27.00 -37.91
C ARG A 67 32.36 27.60 -37.77
N GLY A 68 32.71 28.03 -36.56
CA GLY A 68 34.01 28.58 -36.17
C GLY A 68 34.46 29.72 -37.07
N ASP A 69 35.74 29.69 -37.43
CA ASP A 69 36.40 30.72 -38.25
C ASP A 69 35.97 30.71 -39.72
N ASN A 70 35.07 29.81 -40.14
CA ASN A 70 34.44 29.87 -41.47
C ASN A 70 33.40 30.99 -41.56
N CYS A 71 33.09 31.66 -40.44
CA CYS A 71 32.23 32.83 -40.37
C CYS A 71 33.00 34.05 -39.85
N SER A 72 32.51 35.23 -40.21
CA SER A 72 33.05 36.51 -39.72
C SER A 72 31.91 37.36 -39.17
N PRO A 73 31.81 37.58 -37.84
CA PRO A 73 32.72 37.06 -36.79
C PRO A 73 32.67 35.52 -36.66
N SER A 74 33.72 34.95 -36.05
CA SER A 74 33.80 33.50 -35.77
C SER A 74 32.60 33.03 -34.94
N GLN A 75 32.04 31.87 -35.28
CA GLN A 75 30.85 31.29 -34.64
C GLN A 75 31.20 29.92 -34.02
N PRO A 76 31.84 29.88 -32.84
CA PRO A 76 32.14 28.62 -32.15
C PRO A 76 30.86 27.88 -31.76
N ASP A 77 30.99 26.60 -31.43
CA ASP A 77 29.95 25.79 -30.81
C ASP A 77 29.46 26.47 -29.52
N SER A 78 28.16 26.37 -29.23
CA SER A 78 27.58 27.05 -28.06
C SER A 78 26.28 26.37 -27.62
N TRP A 79 25.95 26.57 -26.35
CA TRP A 79 24.62 26.26 -25.82
C TRP A 79 23.57 27.19 -26.43
N VAL A 80 22.44 26.59 -26.80
CA VAL A 80 21.19 27.27 -27.17
C VAL A 80 20.22 27.05 -26.02
N GLU A 81 19.70 28.13 -25.45
CA GLU A 81 18.77 28.10 -24.32
C GLU A 81 17.36 28.49 -24.80
N PHE A 82 16.39 27.62 -24.53
CA PHE A 82 14.97 27.79 -24.81
C PHE A 82 14.26 28.02 -23.47
N ASN A 83 13.49 29.10 -23.40
CA ASN A 83 12.72 29.52 -22.24
C ASN A 83 11.53 30.33 -22.74
N ASP A 84 10.43 30.33 -21.98
CA ASP A 84 9.24 31.12 -22.28
C ASP A 84 9.62 32.58 -22.60
N ASN A 85 9.19 33.06 -23.75
CA ASN A 85 9.25 34.46 -24.13
C ASN A 85 7.93 35.15 -23.78
N PRO A 86 7.92 36.10 -22.82
CA PRO A 86 6.69 36.80 -22.43
C PRO A 86 6.00 37.57 -23.58
N ALA A 87 6.69 37.81 -24.70
CA ALA A 87 6.12 38.44 -25.89
C ALA A 87 5.40 37.45 -26.83
N GLU A 88 5.63 36.14 -26.68
CA GLU A 88 5.11 35.05 -27.52
C GLU A 88 4.28 34.12 -26.62
N PRO A 89 2.95 34.31 -26.56
CA PRO A 89 2.08 33.62 -25.60
C PRO A 89 1.88 32.14 -25.90
N ASP A 90 2.35 31.67 -27.05
CA ASP A 90 2.37 30.29 -27.48
C ASP A 90 3.56 29.49 -26.92
N GLU A 91 4.60 30.15 -26.38
CA GLU A 91 5.69 29.45 -25.67
C GLU A 91 5.34 29.19 -24.21
N ASN A 92 5.37 27.92 -23.78
CA ASN A 92 4.84 27.55 -22.46
C ASN A 92 5.64 26.47 -21.70
N LEU A 93 6.94 26.33 -21.98
CA LEU A 93 7.86 25.38 -21.34
C LEU A 93 7.71 25.35 -19.82
N LYS A 94 7.62 26.51 -19.15
CA LYS A 94 7.44 26.56 -17.68
C LYS A 94 6.19 25.80 -17.24
N SER A 95 5.05 26.06 -17.90
CA SER A 95 3.77 25.46 -17.54
C SER A 95 3.70 23.97 -17.89
N THR A 96 4.33 23.57 -18.99
CA THR A 96 4.46 22.16 -19.37
C THR A 96 5.32 21.38 -18.37
N VAL A 97 6.47 21.93 -17.97
CA VAL A 97 7.34 21.33 -16.95
C VAL A 97 6.66 21.34 -15.57
N ARG A 98 5.81 22.33 -15.28
CA ARG A 98 4.94 22.37 -14.10
C ARG A 98 3.98 21.18 -14.08
N SER A 99 3.20 20.98 -15.15
CA SER A 99 2.29 19.82 -15.25
C SER A 99 3.03 18.49 -15.15
N TYR A 100 4.21 18.39 -15.78
CA TYR A 100 5.06 17.20 -15.68
C TYR A 100 5.52 16.91 -14.24
N ALA A 101 6.00 17.92 -13.51
CA ALA A 101 6.38 17.80 -12.10
C ALA A 101 5.20 17.45 -11.18
N ASP A 102 4.00 17.91 -11.55
CA ASP A 102 2.75 17.62 -10.84
C ASP A 102 2.16 16.22 -11.22
N GLY A 103 2.87 15.42 -12.02
CA GLY A 103 2.46 14.06 -12.41
C GLY A 103 1.36 13.98 -13.46
N LYS A 104 0.97 15.12 -14.03
CA LYS A 104 -0.09 15.26 -15.05
C LYS A 104 0.31 14.80 -16.44
N ILE A 105 1.62 14.62 -16.64
CA ILE A 105 2.22 14.11 -17.85
C ILE A 105 3.18 13.00 -17.40
N SER A 106 3.07 11.79 -17.95
CA SER A 106 3.91 10.66 -17.55
C SER A 106 5.32 10.73 -18.13
N ARG A 107 5.48 11.29 -19.34
CA ARG A 107 6.74 11.43 -20.08
C ARG A 107 6.83 12.82 -20.70
N LEU A 108 7.95 13.49 -20.51
CA LEU A 108 8.19 14.80 -21.13
C LEU A 108 9.15 14.60 -22.31
N THR A 109 8.59 14.69 -23.52
CA THR A 109 9.30 14.49 -24.78
C THR A 109 9.46 15.82 -25.51
N PHE A 110 10.64 16.04 -26.07
CA PHE A 110 10.99 17.23 -26.84
C PHE A 110 11.59 16.89 -28.20
N MET A 111 11.32 17.74 -29.18
CA MET A 111 11.95 17.71 -30.49
C MET A 111 12.58 19.05 -30.84
N LEU A 112 13.86 19.03 -31.18
CA LEU A 112 14.52 20.14 -31.86
C LEU A 112 14.41 19.97 -33.37
N ARG A 113 13.83 20.96 -34.04
CA ARG A 113 13.62 20.98 -35.49
C ARG A 113 13.92 22.35 -36.10
N ALA A 114 14.20 22.38 -37.40
CA ALA A 114 14.22 23.63 -38.14
C ALA A 114 12.78 24.12 -38.37
N LYS A 115 12.57 25.43 -38.24
CA LYS A 115 11.26 26.05 -38.52
C LYS A 115 10.81 25.86 -39.97
N ASP A 116 11.78 25.87 -40.88
CA ASP A 116 11.59 25.49 -42.29
C ASP A 116 12.49 24.31 -42.64
N GLU A 117 11.96 23.10 -42.51
CA GLU A 117 12.62 21.84 -42.86
C GLU A 117 12.95 21.71 -44.36
N THR A 118 12.35 22.54 -45.22
CA THR A 118 12.64 22.56 -46.66
C THR A 118 13.89 23.38 -47.00
N ASP A 119 14.35 24.23 -46.09
CA ASP A 119 15.58 25.00 -46.23
C ASP A 119 16.76 24.29 -45.58
N ALA A 120 17.60 23.62 -46.39
CA ALA A 120 18.82 22.96 -45.93
C ALA A 120 19.77 23.90 -45.14
N ARG A 121 19.66 25.22 -45.30
CA ARG A 121 20.45 26.20 -44.55
C ARG A 121 20.03 26.34 -43.09
N ALA A 122 18.80 25.95 -42.75
CA ALA A 122 18.29 25.96 -41.39
C ALA A 122 18.72 24.74 -40.57
N TRP A 123 19.28 23.71 -41.22
CA TRP A 123 19.69 22.47 -40.57
C TRP A 123 20.92 22.66 -39.68
N LYS A 124 20.86 22.05 -38.50
CA LYS A 124 21.86 22.16 -37.42
C LYS A 124 22.18 20.79 -36.84
N ARG A 125 23.29 20.71 -36.11
CA ARG A 125 23.65 19.54 -35.31
C ARG A 125 23.78 19.93 -33.85
N PHE A 126 23.24 19.08 -33.00
CA PHE A 126 23.32 19.20 -31.56
C PHE A 126 23.99 17.95 -30.97
N ASP A 127 24.68 18.12 -29.85
CA ASP A 127 25.15 16.99 -29.03
C ASP A 127 23.99 16.34 -28.27
N ASP A 128 24.21 15.11 -27.78
CA ASP A 128 23.27 14.29 -27.01
C ASP A 128 23.23 14.64 -25.51
N ASN A 129 23.72 15.83 -25.15
CA ASN A 129 23.90 16.27 -23.77
C ASN A 129 22.90 17.35 -23.33
N ALA A 130 21.71 17.41 -23.96
CA ALA A 130 20.72 18.42 -23.61
C ALA A 130 20.30 18.34 -22.14
N GLU A 131 19.99 19.49 -21.54
CA GLU A 131 19.65 19.60 -20.14
C GLU A 131 18.36 20.41 -19.95
N LEU A 132 17.53 19.99 -18.99
CA LEU A 132 16.42 20.79 -18.48
C LEU A 132 16.80 21.37 -17.12
N LYS A 133 17.03 22.68 -17.07
CA LYS A 133 17.26 23.43 -15.84
C LYS A 133 15.94 23.92 -15.28
N VAL A 134 15.67 23.64 -14.00
CA VAL A 134 14.43 24.01 -13.33
C VAL A 134 14.73 24.80 -12.06
N ASN A 135 14.13 25.99 -11.94
CA ASN A 135 14.06 26.70 -10.67
C ASN A 135 12.75 26.34 -10.00
N TYR A 136 12.78 25.99 -8.72
CA TYR A 136 11.60 25.46 -8.04
C TYR A 136 11.52 25.87 -6.57
N ALA A 137 10.31 25.80 -6.03
CA ALA A 137 10.03 25.70 -4.61
C ALA A 137 9.62 24.26 -4.26
N TYR A 138 9.75 23.83 -3.01
CA TYR A 138 9.20 22.54 -2.61
C TYR A 138 7.69 22.67 -2.37
N GLN A 139 6.90 21.75 -2.92
CA GLN A 139 5.47 21.67 -2.58
C GLN A 139 5.36 21.23 -1.11
N PRO A 140 4.53 21.88 -0.29
CA PRO A 140 4.33 21.50 1.10
C PRO A 140 3.44 20.26 1.22
N GLY A 141 3.86 19.32 2.05
CA GLY A 141 3.09 18.15 2.46
C GLY A 141 2.21 18.43 3.67
N VAL A 142 1.18 17.61 3.87
CA VAL A 142 0.32 17.69 5.07
C VAL A 142 1.20 17.45 6.31
N PRO A 143 1.17 18.32 7.33
CA PRO A 143 2.06 18.21 8.47
C PRO A 143 1.79 16.92 9.25
N THR A 144 2.85 16.31 9.76
CA THR A 144 2.75 15.16 10.67
C THR A 144 2.75 15.63 12.12
N SER A 145 2.55 14.71 13.08
CA SER A 145 2.62 15.01 14.53
C SER A 145 1.69 16.13 15.01
N VAL A 146 0.59 16.40 14.30
CA VAL A 146 -0.39 17.43 14.69
C VAL A 146 -1.10 17.02 15.97
N GLY A 147 -1.16 17.92 16.96
CA GLY A 147 -1.83 17.58 18.21
C GLY A 147 -1.87 18.69 19.26
N VAL A 148 -2.57 18.39 20.35
CA VAL A 148 -2.79 19.27 21.50
C VAL A 148 -2.05 18.70 22.72
N ILE A 149 -1.34 19.55 23.44
CA ILE A 149 -0.69 19.24 24.72
C ILE A 149 -1.64 19.67 25.85
N PRO A 150 -2.27 18.71 26.55
CA PRO A 150 -3.45 18.95 27.39
C PRO A 150 -3.14 19.62 28.74
N GLY A 151 -1.86 19.78 29.10
CA GLY A 151 -1.40 20.25 30.40
C GLY A 151 -0.08 21.01 30.33
N ASN A 152 0.77 20.82 31.34
CA ASN A 152 2.13 21.38 31.41
C ASN A 152 3.22 20.40 30.96
N GLY A 153 2.84 19.22 30.48
CA GLY A 153 3.78 18.26 29.87
C GLY A 153 4.19 18.68 28.46
N ASN A 154 4.87 17.77 27.75
CA ASN A 154 5.35 17.98 26.38
C ASN A 154 4.76 16.99 25.36
N THR A 155 3.88 16.10 25.79
CA THR A 155 3.24 15.11 24.91
C THR A 155 1.98 15.70 24.30
N ALA A 156 1.91 15.67 22.96
CA ALA A 156 0.73 16.09 22.22
C ALA A 156 -0.10 14.88 21.80
N TYR A 157 -1.41 15.10 21.71
CA TYR A 157 -2.38 14.07 21.36
C TYR A 157 -3.32 14.60 20.27
N CYS A 158 -3.74 13.71 19.36
CA CYS A 158 -4.80 13.97 18.41
C CYS A 158 -5.90 12.93 18.61
N ARG A 159 -7.09 13.34 19.07
CA ARG A 159 -8.26 12.45 19.13
C ARG A 159 -9.16 12.76 17.93
N PRO A 160 -9.47 11.79 17.05
CA PRO A 160 -10.15 12.06 15.79
C PRO A 160 -11.67 12.28 15.92
N SER A 161 -12.24 12.11 17.12
CA SER A 161 -13.69 12.16 17.32
C SER A 161 -14.12 13.16 18.39
N SER A 162 -15.20 13.89 18.10
CA SER A 162 -15.89 14.77 19.05
C SER A 162 -16.58 14.01 20.20
N THR A 163 -16.84 12.70 20.02
CA THR A 163 -17.49 11.86 21.04
C THR A 163 -16.53 11.37 22.11
N ASP A 164 -15.23 11.25 21.81
CA ASP A 164 -14.12 10.95 22.74
C ASP A 164 -12.98 12.00 22.58
N PRO A 165 -13.24 13.29 22.90
CA PRO A 165 -12.26 14.35 22.74
C PRO A 165 -11.18 14.25 23.83
N LEU A 166 -9.97 14.74 23.51
CA LEU A 166 -8.89 14.86 24.50
C LEU A 166 -9.29 15.80 25.64
N MET A 167 -9.15 15.37 26.89
CA MET A 167 -9.44 16.22 28.06
C MET A 167 -8.22 17.07 28.44
N VAL A 168 -8.40 18.38 28.35
CA VAL A 168 -7.38 19.41 28.57
C VAL A 168 -7.64 20.10 29.90
N THR A 169 -6.68 20.02 30.82
CA THR A 169 -6.81 20.51 32.21
C THR A 169 -6.38 21.96 32.39
N ARG A 170 -6.33 22.73 31.31
CA ARG A 170 -5.90 24.13 31.28
C ARG A 170 -6.57 24.90 30.14
N ILE A 171 -6.76 26.20 30.35
CA ILE A 171 -7.51 27.05 29.42
C ILE A 171 -6.70 27.53 28.21
N ASP A 172 -5.37 27.36 28.21
CA ASP A 172 -4.44 27.89 27.20
C ASP A 172 -3.49 26.78 26.66
N PRO A 173 -4.01 25.64 26.17
CA PRO A 173 -3.17 24.49 25.80
C PRO A 173 -2.10 24.85 24.76
N MET A 174 -1.03 24.03 24.69
CA MET A 174 -0.11 24.11 23.55
C MET A 174 -0.62 23.25 22.42
N VAL A 175 -0.30 23.66 21.19
CA VAL A 175 -0.55 22.92 19.96
C VAL A 175 0.78 22.71 19.25
N GLN A 176 0.87 21.66 18.44
CA GLN A 176 2.06 21.36 17.65
C GLN A 176 1.72 20.75 16.30
N ALA A 177 2.65 20.85 15.37
CA ALA A 177 2.65 20.23 14.05
C ALA A 177 4.09 20.17 13.55
N ARG A 178 4.45 19.10 12.85
CA ARG A 178 5.73 18.96 12.15
C ARG A 178 5.49 19.26 10.68
N VAL A 179 6.16 20.29 10.17
CA VAL A 179 6.04 20.69 8.75
C VAL A 179 6.64 19.60 7.86
N GLN A 180 6.09 19.47 6.64
CA GLN A 180 6.43 18.43 5.67
C GLN A 180 6.59 19.03 4.27
N THR A 181 7.49 18.51 3.44
CA THR A 181 7.40 18.61 1.98
C THR A 181 6.48 17.51 1.42
N LYS A 182 6.00 17.64 0.18
CA LYS A 182 5.07 16.67 -0.44
C LYS A 182 5.76 15.35 -0.78
N VAL A 183 7.04 15.42 -1.14
CA VAL A 183 7.91 14.27 -1.45
C VAL A 183 9.23 14.52 -0.74
N GLU A 184 9.62 13.60 0.17
CA GLU A 184 10.92 13.65 0.84
C GLU A 184 11.98 13.24 -0.18
N ALA A 185 12.81 14.18 -0.65
CA ALA A 185 13.82 13.87 -1.65
C ALA A 185 15.04 13.22 -0.99
N HIS A 186 15.50 13.74 0.16
CA HIS A 186 16.61 13.21 0.94
C HIS A 186 16.45 13.41 2.46
N LYS A 187 16.41 12.31 3.20
CA LYS A 187 16.31 12.35 4.67
C LYS A 187 17.50 13.06 5.31
N GLY A 188 17.24 14.22 5.91
CA GLY A 188 18.21 14.98 6.70
C GLY A 188 18.79 16.22 6.01
N ASP A 189 18.38 16.51 4.78
CA ASP A 189 18.74 17.77 4.10
C ASP A 189 17.81 18.92 4.53
N GLU A 190 18.32 20.16 4.46
CA GLU A 190 17.50 21.35 4.69
C GLU A 190 16.63 21.62 3.45
N GLU A 191 15.43 21.05 3.44
CA GLU A 191 14.49 21.18 2.32
C GLU A 191 13.39 22.22 2.62
N GLY A 192 13.13 23.13 1.67
CA GLY A 192 12.03 24.08 1.74
C GLY A 192 12.20 25.27 2.70
N SER A 193 11.30 26.24 2.57
CA SER A 193 11.15 27.38 3.47
C SER A 193 9.76 27.32 4.08
N LEU A 194 9.62 26.51 5.14
CA LEU A 194 8.31 26.07 5.63
C LEU A 194 7.85 26.83 6.88
N GLN A 195 6.53 26.84 7.06
CA GLN A 195 5.81 27.37 8.23
C GLN A 195 4.57 26.52 8.51
N ALA A 196 4.24 26.30 9.79
CA ALA A 196 3.00 25.65 10.19
C ALA A 196 1.91 26.69 10.47
N GLU A 197 0.73 26.52 9.86
CA GLU A 197 -0.49 27.23 10.23
C GLU A 197 -1.36 26.33 11.12
N TYR A 198 -1.89 26.89 12.21
CA TYR A 198 -2.80 26.23 13.12
C TYR A 198 -4.17 26.90 13.11
N VAL A 199 -5.24 26.10 13.14
CA VAL A 199 -6.62 26.58 13.26
C VAL A 199 -7.34 25.80 14.35
N VAL A 200 -7.97 26.52 15.29
CA VAL A 200 -8.81 25.97 16.34
C VAL A 200 -10.24 26.49 16.21
N GLN A 201 -11.19 25.57 16.23
CA GLN A 201 -12.63 25.87 16.22
C GLN A 201 -13.32 25.42 17.50
N ARG A 202 -14.47 26.03 17.80
CA ARG A 202 -15.37 25.65 18.90
C ARG A 202 -16.75 25.26 18.36
N GLY A 203 -17.40 24.26 18.98
CA GLY A 203 -18.65 23.69 18.46
C GLY A 203 -19.72 23.34 19.49
N ASP A 204 -19.52 23.64 20.78
CA ASP A 204 -20.52 23.41 21.83
C ASP A 204 -21.45 24.60 22.09
N ASP A 205 -21.07 25.79 21.63
CA ASP A 205 -21.83 27.04 21.80
C ASP A 205 -22.57 27.49 20.53
N ALA A 206 -22.09 27.08 19.36
CA ALA A 206 -22.71 27.30 18.06
C ALA A 206 -22.27 26.22 17.06
N ALA A 207 -22.71 26.34 15.80
CA ALA A 207 -22.06 25.61 14.71
C ALA A 207 -20.54 25.88 14.73
N TRP A 208 -19.75 24.88 14.33
CA TRP A 208 -18.29 24.95 14.37
C TRP A 208 -17.77 26.24 13.74
N HIS A 209 -17.09 27.08 14.54
CA HIS A 209 -16.56 28.36 14.10
C HIS A 209 -15.12 28.56 14.62
N GLU A 210 -14.30 29.27 13.85
CA GLU A 210 -12.93 29.58 14.24
C GLU A 210 -12.89 30.50 15.45
N VAL A 211 -12.08 30.11 16.43
CA VAL A 211 -11.85 30.89 17.66
C VAL A 211 -10.40 31.29 17.82
N TRP A 212 -9.48 30.62 17.15
CA TRP A 212 -8.05 30.92 17.23
C TRP A 212 -7.30 30.36 16.01
N SER A 213 -6.34 31.13 15.51
CA SER A 213 -5.39 30.70 14.47
C SER A 213 -4.03 31.36 14.70
N ALA A 214 -2.95 30.73 14.24
CA ALA A 214 -1.59 31.26 14.33
C ALA A 214 -0.63 30.55 13.39
N TYR A 215 0.52 31.19 13.14
CA TYR A 215 1.61 30.66 12.33
C TYR A 215 2.88 30.42 13.17
N ARG A 216 3.67 29.40 12.81
CA ARG A 216 4.94 29.10 13.49
C ARG A 216 6.01 28.58 12.50
N PRO A 217 7.25 29.12 12.51
CA PRO A 217 7.75 30.22 13.34
C PRO A 217 7.05 31.56 13.06
N ALA A 218 7.11 32.52 13.98
CA ALA A 218 6.45 33.82 13.81
C ALA A 218 7.19 34.74 12.82
N SER A 219 8.45 34.43 12.52
CA SER A 219 9.32 35.13 11.57
C SER A 219 10.38 34.17 11.03
N GLY A 220 10.76 34.32 9.76
CA GLY A 220 11.66 33.38 9.09
C GLY A 220 10.99 32.04 8.82
N TRP A 221 11.77 31.07 8.35
CA TRP A 221 11.30 29.78 7.87
C TRP A 221 12.08 28.64 8.51
N VAL A 222 11.52 27.44 8.47
CA VAL A 222 12.19 26.22 8.93
C VAL A 222 12.27 25.21 7.80
N PRO A 223 13.30 24.35 7.79
CA PRO A 223 13.37 23.26 6.84
C PRO A 223 12.32 22.19 7.15
N ASP A 224 12.22 21.24 6.24
CA ASP A 224 11.41 20.04 6.37
C ASP A 224 11.65 19.27 7.69
N GLU A 225 10.69 18.44 8.07
CA GLU A 225 10.72 17.61 9.27
C GLU A 225 10.84 18.39 10.60
N THR A 226 10.70 19.72 10.60
CA THR A 226 10.85 20.53 11.82
C THR A 226 9.56 20.55 12.65
N LEU A 227 9.62 20.07 13.91
CA LEU A 227 8.49 20.17 14.85
C LEU A 227 8.32 21.61 15.34
N GLN A 228 7.14 22.18 15.11
CA GLN A 228 6.73 23.48 15.61
C GLN A 228 5.74 23.32 16.76
N SER A 229 5.83 24.20 17.77
CA SER A 229 4.89 24.22 18.89
C SER A 229 4.58 25.65 19.32
N LEU A 230 3.34 25.89 19.73
CA LEU A 230 2.85 27.20 20.14
C LEU A 230 1.81 27.09 21.25
N ARG A 231 1.83 28.03 22.20
CA ARG A 231 0.78 28.14 23.22
C ARG A 231 -0.38 29.00 22.72
N THR A 232 -1.60 28.49 22.84
CA THR A 232 -2.82 29.24 22.48
C THR A 232 -3.08 30.37 23.48
N SER A 233 -3.86 31.37 23.06
CA SER A 233 -4.47 32.30 24.01
C SER A 233 -5.61 31.63 24.78
N SER A 234 -5.87 32.05 26.03
CA SER A 234 -6.93 31.49 26.89
C SER A 234 -8.26 31.29 26.15
N ARG A 235 -8.84 30.11 26.28
CA ARG A 235 -10.13 29.66 25.73
C ARG A 235 -11.13 29.42 26.87
N ALA A 236 -12.41 29.32 26.54
CA ALA A 236 -13.46 29.09 27.53
C ALA A 236 -13.36 27.68 28.14
N ASP A 237 -13.41 27.62 29.48
CA ASP A 237 -13.49 26.37 30.22
C ASP A 237 -14.85 25.68 29.97
N GLY A 238 -14.86 24.35 29.96
CA GLY A 238 -15.99 23.51 29.56
C GLY A 238 -16.20 23.37 28.04
N GLY A 239 -15.49 24.15 27.22
CA GLY A 239 -15.68 24.22 25.77
C GLY A 239 -15.20 22.97 25.02
N LEU A 240 -15.91 22.61 23.94
CA LEU A 240 -15.51 21.56 22.99
C LEU A 240 -14.90 22.19 21.75
N TYR A 241 -13.66 21.81 21.47
CA TYR A 241 -12.83 22.39 20.43
C TYR A 241 -12.31 21.33 19.46
N ARG A 242 -11.82 21.78 18.30
CA ARG A 242 -11.05 20.97 17.36
C ARG A 242 -9.89 21.77 16.77
N LEU A 243 -8.74 21.12 16.60
CA LEU A 243 -7.50 21.65 16.03
C LEU A 243 -7.20 20.98 14.69
N ARG A 244 -6.72 21.74 13.72
CA ARG A 244 -6.02 21.20 12.54
C ARG A 244 -4.83 22.10 12.19
N ALA A 245 -3.90 21.57 11.41
CA ALA A 245 -2.76 22.33 10.92
C ALA A 245 -2.50 22.07 9.43
N ARG A 246 -1.80 22.98 8.76
CA ARG A 246 -1.26 22.76 7.40
C ARG A 246 0.16 23.32 7.29
N THR A 247 0.94 22.81 6.35
CA THR A 247 2.26 23.33 6.02
C THR A 247 2.10 24.38 4.93
N GLN A 248 2.82 25.48 5.08
CA GLN A 248 2.99 26.52 4.08
C GLN A 248 4.44 26.53 3.61
N SER A 249 4.68 26.60 2.31
CA SER A 249 6.01 26.74 1.71
C SER A 249 6.12 28.10 1.05
N HIS A 250 7.14 28.86 1.45
CA HIS A 250 7.41 30.21 0.99
C HIS A 250 8.47 30.19 -0.11
N TRP A 251 8.28 30.97 -1.17
CA TRP A 251 9.27 31.09 -2.23
C TRP A 251 9.46 32.53 -2.69
N SER A 252 10.67 32.81 -3.18
CA SER A 252 11.03 34.06 -3.83
C SER A 252 11.96 33.76 -5.00
N TYR A 253 11.59 34.24 -6.18
CA TYR A 253 12.33 34.05 -7.42
C TYR A 253 12.09 35.24 -8.35
N ASP A 254 13.17 35.78 -8.92
CA ASP A 254 13.15 36.90 -9.87
C ASP A 254 12.28 38.10 -9.45
N GLY A 255 12.38 38.50 -8.19
CA GLY A 255 11.63 39.64 -7.63
C GLY A 255 10.15 39.36 -7.35
N ALA A 256 9.64 38.16 -7.68
CA ALA A 256 8.34 37.67 -7.27
C ALA A 256 8.46 36.78 -6.03
N SER A 257 7.39 36.70 -5.25
CA SER A 257 7.27 35.80 -4.09
C SER A 257 5.86 35.28 -3.95
N GLY A 258 5.70 34.10 -3.37
CA GLY A 258 4.40 33.52 -3.11
C GLY A 258 4.44 32.38 -2.11
N ASP A 259 3.24 31.88 -1.81
CA ASP A 259 3.01 30.86 -0.81
C ASP A 259 2.30 29.66 -1.45
N LEU A 260 2.79 28.48 -1.12
CA LEU A 260 2.13 27.21 -1.42
C LEU A 260 1.57 26.65 -0.11
N PHE A 261 0.45 25.94 -0.19
CA PHE A 261 -0.23 25.38 0.99
C PHE A 261 -0.52 23.90 0.79
N SER A 262 -0.25 23.10 1.81
CA SER A 262 -0.75 21.74 1.86
C SER A 262 -2.25 21.76 2.17
N SER A 263 -2.90 20.62 1.93
CA SER A 263 -4.17 20.32 2.59
C SER A 263 -4.02 20.39 4.11
N TYR A 264 -5.13 20.63 4.80
CA TYR A 264 -5.16 20.55 6.26
C TYR A 264 -5.08 19.11 6.74
N SER A 265 -4.44 18.91 7.89
CA SER A 265 -4.56 17.68 8.66
C SER A 265 -6.02 17.38 9.03
N SER A 266 -6.28 16.13 9.41
CA SER A 266 -7.52 15.77 10.09
C SER A 266 -7.70 16.57 11.38
N TRP A 267 -8.95 16.64 11.85
CA TRP A 267 -9.30 17.37 13.06
C TRP A 267 -8.94 16.57 14.32
N CYS A 268 -8.19 17.21 15.23
CA CYS A 268 -7.92 16.74 16.58
C CYS A 268 -8.91 17.40 17.56
N TYR A 269 -9.84 16.62 18.11
CA TYR A 269 -10.86 17.10 19.04
C TYR A 269 -10.37 17.12 20.49
N PHE A 270 -10.69 18.19 21.21
CA PHE A 270 -10.33 18.36 22.61
C PHE A 270 -11.40 19.14 23.38
N LYS A 271 -11.56 18.85 24.66
CA LYS A 271 -12.45 19.59 25.56
C LYS A 271 -11.61 20.17 26.69
N ILE A 272 -11.82 21.45 26.98
CA ILE A 272 -11.18 22.09 28.14
C ILE A 272 -12.07 21.83 29.36
N ASP A 273 -11.51 21.21 30.39
CA ASP A 273 -12.10 21.10 31.73
C ASP A 273 -10.96 21.21 32.75
N SER A 274 -10.77 22.42 33.29
CA SER A 274 -9.71 22.69 34.26
C SER A 274 -9.87 21.94 35.59
N THR A 275 -11.04 21.36 35.83
CA THR A 275 -11.41 20.63 37.05
C THR A 275 -11.44 19.11 36.87
N ALA A 276 -11.17 18.62 35.66
CA ALA A 276 -11.03 17.19 35.39
C ALA A 276 -9.79 16.63 36.11
N PRO A 277 -9.79 15.32 36.45
CA PRO A 277 -8.62 14.68 37.03
C PRO A 277 -7.36 14.88 36.18
N LYS A 278 -6.22 15.07 36.86
CA LYS A 278 -4.92 15.19 36.21
C LYS A 278 -4.40 13.81 35.80
N ALA A 279 -3.34 13.81 35.01
CA ALA A 279 -2.68 12.59 34.56
C ALA A 279 -2.30 11.70 35.76
N PRO A 280 -2.76 10.42 35.79
CA PRO A 280 -2.43 9.50 36.87
C PRO A 280 -0.98 9.02 36.81
N THR A 281 -0.53 8.33 37.85
CA THR A 281 0.76 7.65 37.87
C THR A 281 0.59 6.19 37.44
N ILE A 282 1.45 5.74 36.53
CA ILE A 282 1.50 4.35 36.05
C ILE A 282 2.78 3.70 36.58
N THR A 283 2.65 2.60 37.33
CA THR A 283 3.78 1.80 37.80
C THR A 283 3.72 0.42 37.14
N ALA A 284 4.78 0.04 36.42
CA ALA A 284 4.86 -1.30 35.84
C ALA A 284 5.31 -2.36 36.85
N GLY A 285 4.73 -3.55 36.71
CA GLY A 285 5.26 -4.81 37.22
C GLY A 285 5.79 -5.66 36.06
N ALA A 286 6.16 -6.91 36.36
CA ALA A 286 6.71 -7.81 35.35
C ALA A 286 5.73 -8.06 34.17
N PRO A 287 6.25 -8.34 32.95
CA PRO A 287 7.67 -8.35 32.58
C PRO A 287 8.20 -6.98 32.11
N TYR A 288 7.32 -6.02 31.87
CA TYR A 288 7.66 -4.77 31.17
C TYR A 288 8.26 -3.71 32.10
N THR A 289 9.13 -2.88 31.54
CA THR A 289 9.77 -1.75 32.25
C THR A 289 9.62 -0.47 31.45
N GLN A 290 9.66 0.68 32.12
CA GLN A 290 9.45 1.97 31.49
C GLN A 290 10.62 2.31 30.57
N CYS A 291 10.32 2.79 29.37
CA CYS A 291 11.29 3.45 28.51
C CYS A 291 11.55 4.87 29.02
N THR A 292 12.83 5.20 29.09
CA THR A 292 13.37 6.53 29.38
C THR A 292 14.15 7.02 28.17
N VAL A 293 14.54 8.29 28.17
CA VAL A 293 15.34 8.89 27.08
C VAL A 293 16.60 8.09 26.76
N ASN A 294 17.24 7.50 27.78
CA ASN A 294 18.53 6.82 27.64
C ASN A 294 18.44 5.29 27.72
N LEU A 295 17.27 4.72 28.03
CA LEU A 295 17.13 3.29 28.30
C LEU A 295 15.71 2.81 27.99
N CYS A 296 15.60 1.81 27.13
CA CYS A 296 14.32 1.21 26.74
C CYS A 296 14.57 -0.28 26.50
N ASN A 297 14.66 -1.04 27.60
CA ASN A 297 15.03 -2.46 27.57
C ASN A 297 13.83 -3.30 27.07
N PRO A 298 14.03 -4.17 26.06
CA PRO A 298 13.00 -5.08 25.61
C PRO A 298 12.76 -6.19 26.66
N SER A 299 11.48 -6.47 26.95
CA SER A 299 11.05 -7.57 27.80
C SER A 299 9.77 -8.21 27.25
N GLY A 300 9.40 -9.39 27.78
CA GLY A 300 8.19 -10.10 27.37
C GLY A 300 8.24 -10.52 25.89
N GLY A 301 7.11 -10.39 25.21
CA GLY A 301 6.95 -10.65 23.77
C GLY A 301 5.49 -10.43 23.35
N PRO A 302 5.20 -10.38 22.04
CA PRO A 302 3.82 -10.37 21.55
C PRO A 302 2.95 -11.43 22.23
N GLY A 303 1.74 -11.06 22.63
CA GLY A 303 0.81 -11.93 23.35
C GLY A 303 1.16 -12.17 24.84
N THR A 304 2.25 -11.62 25.37
CA THR A 304 2.62 -11.79 26.78
C THR A 304 1.96 -10.72 27.66
N PRO A 305 1.11 -11.10 28.65
CA PRO A 305 0.44 -10.13 29.50
C PRO A 305 1.41 -9.48 30.50
N GLY A 306 1.20 -8.18 30.73
CA GLY A 306 1.95 -7.37 31.69
C GLY A 306 1.10 -6.86 32.84
N LYS A 307 1.75 -6.68 33.99
CA LYS A 307 1.15 -6.14 35.20
C LYS A 307 1.39 -4.63 35.33
N PHE A 308 0.36 -3.86 35.63
CA PHE A 308 0.46 -2.41 35.83
C PHE A 308 -0.42 -1.95 36.99
N THR A 309 0.07 -1.01 37.78
CA THR A 309 -0.66 -0.35 38.87
C THR A 309 -0.91 1.12 38.50
N PHE A 310 -2.17 1.53 38.56
CA PHE A 310 -2.61 2.90 38.34
C PHE A 310 -2.92 3.55 39.67
N THR A 311 -2.37 4.74 39.90
CA THR A 311 -2.59 5.55 41.10
C THR A 311 -2.99 6.96 40.68
N HIS A 312 -3.92 7.58 41.40
CA HIS A 312 -4.34 8.94 41.11
C HIS A 312 -3.19 9.94 41.30
N ASN A 313 -3.29 11.10 40.64
CA ASN A 313 -2.38 12.20 40.86
C ASN A 313 -2.56 12.73 42.29
N SER A 314 -1.48 13.00 43.03
CA SER A 314 -1.57 13.45 44.43
C SER A 314 -2.31 14.78 44.62
N ALA A 315 -2.51 15.57 43.55
CA ALA A 315 -3.30 16.80 43.60
C ALA A 315 -4.83 16.55 43.50
N ASP A 316 -5.26 15.34 43.15
CA ASP A 316 -6.67 14.96 43.03
C ASP A 316 -7.05 14.07 44.22
N SER A 317 -8.15 14.35 44.91
CA SER A 317 -8.56 13.60 46.11
C SER A 317 -9.83 12.77 45.93
N ASP A 318 -10.49 12.88 44.77
CA ASP A 318 -11.81 12.32 44.49
C ASP A 318 -11.86 11.35 43.30
N VAL A 319 -10.70 10.87 42.83
CA VAL A 319 -10.60 9.84 41.77
C VAL A 319 -11.20 8.50 42.24
N LYS A 320 -12.03 7.89 41.39
CA LYS A 320 -12.79 6.67 41.67
C LYS A 320 -12.64 5.58 40.62
N ALA A 321 -12.10 5.89 39.44
CA ALA A 321 -11.94 4.91 38.37
C ALA A 321 -10.76 5.26 37.46
N PHE A 322 -10.30 4.27 36.70
CA PHE A 322 -9.35 4.43 35.60
C PHE A 322 -9.90 3.77 34.35
N ARG A 323 -9.57 4.34 33.18
CA ARG A 323 -9.69 3.65 31.90
C ARG A 323 -8.32 3.53 31.25
N TRP A 324 -8.07 2.45 30.52
CA TRP A 324 -6.78 2.21 29.90
C TRP A 324 -6.90 1.44 28.59
N ARG A 325 -5.89 1.64 27.72
CA ARG A 325 -5.67 0.87 26.50
C ARG A 325 -4.21 0.97 26.05
N LEU A 326 -3.76 0.05 25.20
CA LEU A 326 -2.55 0.27 24.42
C LEU A 326 -2.89 1.20 23.26
N LEU A 327 -2.01 2.15 22.92
CA LEU A 327 -2.28 3.08 21.82
C LEU A 327 -2.25 2.41 20.44
N THR A 328 -1.61 1.25 20.37
CA THR A 328 -1.67 0.32 19.23
C THR A 328 -3.01 -0.41 19.12
N THR A 329 -3.90 -0.25 20.11
CA THR A 329 -5.27 -0.82 20.11
C THR A 329 -6.34 0.25 19.94
N SER A 330 -7.47 -0.11 19.35
CA SER A 330 -8.59 0.75 19.00
C SER A 330 -9.26 1.30 20.26
N ALA A 331 -9.96 2.43 20.10
CA ALA A 331 -10.66 3.04 21.23
C ALA A 331 -11.71 2.11 21.87
N GLN A 332 -12.24 1.12 21.12
CA GLN A 332 -13.21 0.15 21.63
C GLN A 332 -12.61 -0.84 22.64
N LYS A 333 -11.29 -1.07 22.62
CA LYS A 333 -10.59 -1.91 23.62
C LYS A 333 -10.32 -1.21 24.94
N THR A 334 -10.79 0.03 25.10
CA THR A 334 -10.63 0.76 26.35
C THR A 334 -11.32 0.03 27.50
N LYS A 335 -10.52 -0.50 28.43
CA LYS A 335 -11.00 -1.18 29.62
C LYS A 335 -11.16 -0.20 30.76
N GLN A 336 -12.18 -0.40 31.59
CA GLN A 336 -12.42 0.41 32.78
C GLN A 336 -12.25 -0.42 34.04
N VAL A 337 -11.74 0.22 35.08
CA VAL A 337 -11.56 -0.38 36.41
C VAL A 337 -11.92 0.62 37.49
N ILE A 338 -12.51 0.13 38.58
CA ILE A 338 -12.99 0.96 39.70
C ILE A 338 -11.97 0.91 40.86
N GLY A 339 -11.68 2.08 41.43
CA GLY A 339 -10.79 2.28 42.57
C GLY A 339 -9.94 3.53 42.43
N ALA A 340 -9.44 4.04 43.56
CA ALA A 340 -8.47 5.16 43.60
C ALA A 340 -7.02 4.69 43.37
N THR A 341 -6.78 3.37 43.46
CA THR A 341 -5.55 2.68 43.06
C THR A 341 -5.94 1.28 42.62
N VAL A 342 -5.53 0.87 41.41
CA VAL A 342 -5.92 -0.42 40.83
C VAL A 342 -4.71 -1.09 40.19
N THR A 343 -4.62 -2.42 40.30
CA THR A 343 -3.63 -3.20 39.57
C THR A 343 -4.32 -4.09 38.53
N VAL A 344 -3.88 -4.00 37.29
CA VAL A 344 -4.32 -4.83 36.17
C VAL A 344 -3.20 -5.79 35.78
N ASN A 345 -3.54 -7.00 35.30
CA ASN A 345 -2.56 -8.06 35.01
C ASN A 345 -2.65 -8.54 33.55
N ASP A 346 -3.40 -7.85 32.70
CA ASP A 346 -3.85 -8.31 31.38
C ASP A 346 -3.53 -7.30 30.27
N VAL A 347 -2.55 -6.42 30.48
CA VAL A 347 -2.05 -5.52 29.42
C VAL A 347 -1.21 -6.35 28.45
N THR A 348 -1.77 -6.70 27.31
CA THR A 348 -1.19 -7.70 26.39
C THR A 348 -0.92 -7.08 25.03
N PRO A 349 0.34 -6.72 24.71
CA PRO A 349 0.71 -6.20 23.39
C PRO A 349 0.58 -7.25 22.30
N SER A 350 0.08 -6.85 21.13
CA SER A 350 -0.04 -7.71 19.96
C SER A 350 1.23 -7.78 19.11
N LEU A 351 2.11 -6.76 19.20
CA LEU A 351 3.31 -6.61 18.39
C LEU A 351 4.55 -6.29 19.24
N ALA A 352 5.71 -6.61 18.70
CA ALA A 352 7.00 -6.23 19.26
C ALA A 352 7.31 -4.74 19.02
N GLY A 353 8.36 -4.24 19.67
CA GLY A 353 8.79 -2.85 19.55
C GLY A 353 8.22 -1.98 20.66
N THR A 354 8.27 -0.66 20.46
CA THR A 354 7.80 0.31 21.45
C THR A 354 6.27 0.31 21.48
N GLN A 355 5.72 0.06 22.66
CA GLN A 355 4.29 0.10 22.96
C GLN A 355 4.02 1.22 23.95
N VAL A 356 2.84 1.83 23.85
CA VAL A 356 2.43 2.90 24.76
C VAL A 356 1.12 2.52 25.42
N LEU A 357 1.14 2.35 26.74
CA LEU A 357 -0.06 2.19 27.55
C LEU A 357 -0.57 3.57 27.94
N SER A 358 -1.79 3.91 27.52
CA SER A 358 -2.48 5.16 27.89
C SER A 358 -3.49 4.88 29.00
N VAL A 359 -3.46 5.69 30.07
CA VAL A 359 -4.33 5.56 31.23
C VAL A 359 -4.93 6.92 31.59
N GLU A 360 -6.23 6.97 31.79
CA GLU A 360 -6.96 8.19 32.20
C GLU A 360 -7.69 7.91 33.52
N ALA A 361 -7.65 8.88 34.44
CA ALA A 361 -8.37 8.82 35.71
C ALA A 361 -9.77 9.44 35.58
N SER A 362 -10.71 9.02 36.41
CA SER A 362 -12.04 9.62 36.52
C SER A 362 -12.47 9.75 37.98
N ASP A 363 -13.13 10.86 38.30
CA ASP A 363 -13.87 11.05 39.55
C ASP A 363 -15.34 10.59 39.45
N LEU A 364 -15.71 9.99 38.32
CA LEU A 364 -17.05 9.54 37.93
C LEU A 364 -18.10 10.66 37.88
N LYS A 365 -17.69 11.94 37.89
CA LYS A 365 -18.62 13.04 37.61
C LYS A 365 -19.00 13.04 36.13
N LEU A 366 -20.12 13.68 35.83
CA LEU A 366 -20.55 13.86 34.44
C LEU A 366 -20.06 15.22 33.93
N ASP A 367 -19.65 15.26 32.67
CA ASP A 367 -19.38 16.50 31.96
C ASP A 367 -20.70 17.22 31.61
N SER A 368 -20.60 18.42 31.03
CA SER A 368 -21.76 19.22 30.61
C SER A 368 -22.66 18.54 29.58
N SER A 369 -22.20 17.45 28.96
CA SER A 369 -22.94 16.63 27.98
C SER A 369 -23.47 15.32 28.60
N GLY A 370 -23.37 15.14 29.92
CA GLY A 370 -23.86 13.96 30.63
C GLY A 370 -22.95 12.72 30.50
N ARG A 371 -21.72 12.85 30.01
CA ARG A 371 -20.77 11.74 29.84
C ARG A 371 -19.86 11.65 31.07
N THR A 372 -19.41 10.44 31.41
CA THR A 372 -18.39 10.27 32.45
C THR A 372 -17.15 11.08 32.11
N ARG A 373 -16.73 11.92 33.04
CA ARG A 373 -15.58 12.78 32.91
C ARG A 373 -14.30 11.99 33.14
N TRP A 374 -13.50 11.86 32.10
CA TRP A 374 -12.14 11.34 32.16
C TRP A 374 -11.14 12.50 32.19
N GLY A 375 -10.00 12.28 32.82
CA GLY A 375 -8.93 13.25 32.95
C GLY A 375 -7.98 13.26 31.75
N THR A 376 -6.93 14.07 31.85
CA THR A 376 -5.81 14.01 30.91
C THR A 376 -5.12 12.64 30.95
N PRO A 377 -4.74 12.03 29.81
CA PRO A 377 -4.04 10.75 29.80
C PRO A 377 -2.62 10.85 30.39
N ALA A 378 -2.22 9.78 31.07
CA ALA A 378 -0.83 9.43 31.33
C ALA A 378 -0.41 8.31 30.40
N GLU A 379 0.82 8.39 29.88
CA GLU A 379 1.38 7.38 28.99
C GLU A 379 2.56 6.67 29.65
N PHE A 380 2.63 5.38 29.40
CA PHE A 380 3.75 4.54 29.79
C PHE A 380 4.28 3.84 28.54
N ALA A 381 5.39 4.35 28.02
CA ALA A 381 6.12 3.71 26.94
C ALA A 381 6.96 2.55 27.49
N PHE A 382 6.92 1.39 26.83
CA PHE A 382 7.74 0.23 27.15
C PHE A 382 8.12 -0.51 25.87
N LYS A 383 9.22 -1.26 25.89
CA LYS A 383 9.67 -2.02 24.73
C LYS A 383 9.31 -3.49 24.91
N VAL A 384 8.56 -4.01 23.95
CA VAL A 384 8.27 -5.44 23.83
C VAL A 384 9.40 -6.07 23.01
N SER A 385 9.99 -7.15 23.52
CA SER A 385 11.00 -7.90 22.78
C SER A 385 10.47 -8.36 21.43
N THR A 386 11.35 -8.43 20.44
CA THR A 386 11.07 -9.19 19.23
C THR A 386 10.67 -10.62 19.63
N PRO A 387 9.61 -11.20 19.05
CA PRO A 387 9.34 -12.60 19.28
C PRO A 387 10.55 -13.41 18.81
N ASN A 388 10.73 -14.61 19.38
CA ASN A 388 11.61 -15.59 18.76
C ASN A 388 11.18 -15.75 17.30
N GLY A 389 12.09 -15.81 16.35
CA GLY A 389 11.78 -16.07 14.96
C GLY A 389 11.11 -17.44 14.73
N PRO A 390 10.89 -17.81 13.46
CA PRO A 390 10.44 -19.15 13.13
C PRO A 390 11.47 -20.19 13.57
N VAL A 391 11.00 -21.33 14.05
CA VAL A 391 11.81 -22.52 14.34
C VAL A 391 12.12 -23.32 13.07
N GLY A 392 11.38 -23.08 11.99
CA GLY A 392 11.67 -23.57 10.64
C GLY A 392 11.25 -22.55 9.58
N ARG A 393 12.10 -22.29 8.59
CA ARG A 393 11.83 -21.37 7.47
C ARG A 393 12.38 -21.93 6.16
N TRP A 394 11.54 -22.02 5.12
CA TRP A 394 11.94 -22.46 3.78
C TRP A 394 11.48 -21.42 2.77
N HIS A 395 12.43 -20.72 2.17
CA HIS A 395 12.19 -19.77 1.06
C HIS A 395 11.96 -20.46 -0.28
N LEU A 396 12.24 -21.78 -0.38
CA LEU A 396 12.00 -22.58 -1.58
C LEU A 396 12.68 -22.01 -2.85
N ASP A 397 13.83 -21.37 -2.63
CA ASP A 397 14.73 -20.75 -3.60
C ASP A 397 16.04 -21.53 -3.82
N ASP A 398 16.16 -22.73 -3.24
CA ASP A 398 17.37 -23.56 -3.26
C ASP A 398 17.74 -24.13 -4.65
N GLY A 399 16.82 -24.10 -5.60
CA GLY A 399 17.05 -24.68 -6.93
C GLY A 399 16.26 -24.00 -8.04
N THR A 400 16.81 -24.04 -9.25
CA THR A 400 16.13 -23.62 -10.46
C THR A 400 15.42 -24.80 -11.14
N THR A 401 14.49 -24.53 -12.05
CA THR A 401 13.80 -25.58 -12.81
C THR A 401 14.81 -26.47 -13.55
N GLY A 402 14.77 -27.78 -13.29
CA GLY A 402 15.67 -28.75 -13.93
C GLY A 402 17.09 -28.82 -13.34
N SER A 403 17.40 -28.08 -12.26
CA SER A 403 18.72 -28.09 -11.61
C SER A 403 19.13 -29.44 -11.00
N GLY A 404 18.18 -30.33 -10.73
CA GLY A 404 18.41 -31.59 -10.02
C GLY A 404 18.57 -31.44 -8.50
N VAL A 405 18.48 -30.22 -7.96
CA VAL A 405 18.41 -29.97 -6.52
C VAL A 405 17.08 -30.50 -5.99
N VAL A 406 17.13 -31.34 -4.96
CA VAL A 406 15.95 -31.97 -4.35
C VAL A 406 15.83 -31.68 -2.85
N VAL A 407 16.62 -30.76 -2.32
CA VAL A 407 16.59 -30.36 -0.91
C VAL A 407 16.19 -28.90 -0.83
N ALA A 408 15.13 -28.63 -0.09
CA ALA A 408 14.76 -27.30 0.36
C ALA A 408 15.35 -27.09 1.76
N LYS A 409 16.18 -26.08 1.95
CA LYS A 409 16.86 -25.85 3.23
C LYS A 409 15.96 -25.15 4.22
N ASP A 410 16.07 -25.58 5.47
CA ASP A 410 15.57 -24.80 6.59
C ASP A 410 16.61 -23.72 6.95
N VAL A 411 16.25 -22.46 6.72
CA VAL A 411 17.10 -21.28 6.97
C VAL A 411 16.69 -20.51 8.22
N ALA A 412 15.86 -21.09 9.09
CA ALA A 412 15.50 -20.47 10.35
C ALA A 412 16.75 -20.05 11.15
N THR A 413 16.66 -18.94 11.88
CA THR A 413 17.78 -18.43 12.69
C THR A 413 17.64 -18.76 14.18
N GLU A 414 16.44 -19.17 14.62
CA GLU A 414 16.21 -19.53 16.02
C GLU A 414 16.98 -20.78 16.45
N ALA A 415 17.43 -20.82 17.71
CA ALA A 415 18.18 -21.94 18.22
C ALA A 415 17.34 -23.24 18.16
N GLY A 416 17.87 -24.29 17.52
CA GLY A 416 17.15 -25.54 17.32
C GLY A 416 17.80 -26.43 16.26
N ALA A 417 17.20 -27.59 16.01
CA ALA A 417 17.55 -28.41 14.86
C ALA A 417 17.06 -27.75 13.57
N ARG A 418 17.72 -28.04 12.44
CA ARG A 418 17.24 -27.68 11.12
C ARG A 418 16.55 -28.85 10.47
N HIS A 419 15.45 -28.56 9.80
CA HIS A 419 14.54 -29.56 9.26
C HIS A 419 14.47 -29.49 7.74
N ASP A 420 15.60 -29.62 7.04
CA ASP A 420 15.62 -29.64 5.57
C ASP A 420 14.56 -30.59 5.00
N ALA A 421 13.83 -30.11 3.98
CA ALA A 421 12.78 -30.88 3.33
C ALA A 421 13.31 -31.48 2.02
N THR A 422 13.13 -32.78 1.84
CA THR A 422 13.52 -33.48 0.60
C THR A 422 12.32 -33.63 -0.33
N LEU A 423 12.50 -33.30 -1.61
CA LEU A 423 11.51 -33.48 -2.67
C LEU A 423 11.44 -34.96 -3.09
N HIS A 424 10.24 -35.43 -3.33
CA HIS A 424 9.92 -36.80 -3.71
C HIS A 424 8.90 -36.84 -4.85
N GLY A 425 8.89 -37.96 -5.60
CA GLY A 425 8.04 -38.11 -6.78
C GLY A 425 8.54 -37.23 -7.93
N ALA A 426 9.69 -37.58 -8.51
CA ALA A 426 10.48 -36.72 -9.41
C ALA A 426 9.72 -36.13 -10.62
N ALA A 427 8.61 -36.74 -11.05
CA ALA A 427 7.76 -36.20 -12.12
C ALA A 427 6.74 -35.14 -11.64
N GLY A 428 6.43 -35.13 -10.33
CA GLY A 428 5.44 -34.27 -9.71
C GLY A 428 6.00 -33.23 -8.73
N ALA A 429 7.31 -33.20 -8.44
CA ALA A 429 7.92 -32.19 -7.57
C ALA A 429 9.17 -31.59 -8.23
N THR A 430 9.20 -30.26 -8.42
CA THR A 430 10.30 -29.51 -9.04
C THR A 430 10.27 -28.06 -8.57
N TRP A 431 11.24 -27.25 -9.00
CA TRP A 431 11.26 -25.80 -8.79
C TRP A 431 10.60 -25.02 -9.93
N SER A 432 10.10 -23.83 -9.63
CA SER A 432 9.47 -22.87 -10.55
C SER A 432 10.13 -21.50 -10.39
N GLY A 433 10.38 -20.78 -11.48
CA GLY A 433 10.85 -19.38 -11.43
C GLY A 433 9.78 -18.37 -10.97
N ARG A 434 8.55 -18.83 -10.74
CA ARG A 434 7.47 -18.02 -10.15
C ARG A 434 7.59 -18.03 -8.63
N GLY A 435 8.37 -17.13 -8.04
CA GLY A 435 8.45 -16.90 -6.60
C GLY A 435 7.52 -15.79 -6.12
N ARG A 436 7.07 -15.82 -4.86
CA ARG A 436 6.17 -14.82 -4.30
C ARG A 436 6.86 -13.46 -4.14
N ARG A 437 8.17 -13.42 -3.85
CA ARG A 437 8.88 -12.15 -3.60
C ARG A 437 9.42 -11.48 -4.86
N GLY A 438 9.32 -12.15 -6.01
CA GLY A 438 9.74 -11.67 -7.32
C GLY A 438 11.22 -11.90 -7.62
N ASP A 439 11.66 -11.60 -8.84
CA ASP A 439 13.01 -11.95 -9.32
C ASP A 439 14.14 -11.29 -8.50
N PRO A 440 15.21 -12.04 -8.09
CA PRO A 440 15.40 -13.49 -8.21
C PRO A 440 14.86 -14.27 -7.01
N ASP A 441 13.68 -14.87 -7.16
CA ASP A 441 13.03 -15.78 -6.20
C ASP A 441 12.43 -16.98 -6.96
N TYR A 442 12.27 -18.10 -6.29
CA TYR A 442 11.69 -19.31 -6.87
C TYR A 442 10.61 -19.87 -5.95
N SER A 443 9.93 -20.94 -6.37
CA SER A 443 8.98 -21.66 -5.53
C SER A 443 9.01 -23.17 -5.78
N LEU A 444 8.44 -23.91 -4.84
CA LEU A 444 8.21 -25.34 -5.00
C LEU A 444 6.96 -25.57 -5.86
N ARG A 445 7.15 -26.26 -6.98
CA ARG A 445 6.09 -26.68 -7.90
C ARG A 445 5.68 -28.12 -7.65
N LEU A 446 4.40 -28.34 -7.38
CA LEU A 446 3.82 -29.64 -7.07
C LEU A 446 2.70 -30.00 -8.04
N ASN A 447 2.91 -31.09 -8.78
CA ASN A 447 1.96 -31.88 -9.57
C ASN A 447 1.24 -31.17 -10.74
N ASP A 448 1.25 -29.84 -10.80
CA ASP A 448 0.59 -29.04 -11.85
C ASP A 448 1.31 -29.07 -13.21
N ALA A 449 2.59 -29.45 -13.22
CA ALA A 449 3.36 -29.74 -14.45
C ALA A 449 3.07 -31.15 -15.01
N ALA A 450 2.57 -32.08 -14.18
CA ALA A 450 2.46 -33.48 -14.54
C ALA A 450 1.17 -33.74 -15.34
N THR A 451 1.32 -34.05 -16.63
CA THR A 451 0.19 -34.32 -17.53
C THR A 451 -0.44 -35.71 -17.33
N ASN A 452 0.31 -36.66 -16.78
CA ASN A 452 -0.19 -37.99 -16.43
C ASN A 452 -0.67 -38.02 -14.97
N PRO A 453 -1.96 -38.31 -14.70
CA PRO A 453 -2.49 -38.35 -13.34
C PRO A 453 -1.78 -39.32 -12.39
N ALA A 454 -1.14 -40.38 -12.91
CA ALA A 454 -0.39 -41.32 -12.08
C ALA A 454 0.90 -40.72 -11.48
N ASP A 455 1.43 -39.68 -12.12
CA ASP A 455 2.66 -39.00 -11.71
C ASP A 455 2.39 -37.81 -10.75
N GLN A 456 1.11 -37.50 -10.49
CA GLN A 456 0.64 -36.43 -9.60
C GLN A 456 0.70 -36.84 -8.12
N VAL A 457 1.86 -37.38 -7.70
CA VAL A 457 2.15 -37.87 -6.36
C VAL A 457 3.42 -37.22 -5.76
N GLY A 458 3.84 -36.09 -6.31
CA GLY A 458 4.97 -35.30 -5.84
C GLY A 458 4.68 -34.56 -4.54
N TYR A 459 5.69 -34.46 -3.68
CA TYR A 459 5.64 -33.81 -2.37
C TYR A 459 7.06 -33.47 -1.89
N ALA A 460 7.19 -32.70 -0.82
CA ALA A 460 8.44 -32.60 -0.05
C ALA A 460 8.19 -32.98 1.42
N ALA A 461 9.22 -33.47 2.12
CA ALA A 461 9.07 -33.88 3.52
C ALA A 461 10.34 -33.65 4.33
N THR A 462 10.18 -33.23 5.58
CA THR A 462 11.27 -33.18 6.56
C THR A 462 11.50 -34.58 7.15
N ALA A 463 12.73 -34.85 7.60
CA ALA A 463 13.08 -36.15 8.19
C ALA A 463 12.49 -36.39 9.59
N SER A 464 12.16 -35.31 10.30
CA SER A 464 11.59 -35.32 11.65
C SER A 464 10.55 -34.22 11.80
N ALA A 465 9.73 -34.32 12.84
CA ALA A 465 8.79 -33.27 13.21
C ALA A 465 9.50 -31.90 13.29
N ALA A 466 8.88 -30.88 12.70
CA ALA A 466 9.37 -29.50 12.68
C ALA A 466 8.82 -28.70 13.87
N VAL A 467 7.73 -29.16 14.49
CA VAL A 467 7.15 -28.53 15.67
C VAL A 467 6.53 -29.57 16.61
N ASN A 468 6.53 -29.29 17.92
CA ASN A 468 5.77 -30.08 18.87
C ASN A 468 4.28 -29.72 18.75
N THR A 469 3.53 -30.58 18.08
CA THR A 469 2.10 -30.39 17.81
C THR A 469 1.19 -30.52 19.04
N LYS A 470 1.75 -30.83 20.21
CA LYS A 470 1.03 -30.82 21.49
C LYS A 470 0.97 -29.42 22.12
N ASP A 471 2.01 -28.61 21.91
CA ASP A 471 2.12 -27.25 22.44
C ASP A 471 1.64 -26.24 21.40
N SER A 472 1.42 -24.99 21.79
CA SER A 472 1.03 -23.94 20.83
C SER A 472 2.04 -23.81 19.68
N PHE A 473 1.52 -23.62 18.47
CA PHE A 473 2.32 -23.40 17.26
C PHE A 473 1.59 -22.57 16.22
N THR A 474 2.35 -22.03 15.28
CA THR A 474 1.83 -21.39 14.06
C THR A 474 2.55 -21.96 12.86
N VAL A 475 1.82 -22.16 11.76
CA VAL A 475 2.40 -22.49 10.45
C VAL A 475 1.87 -21.52 9.41
N SER A 476 2.71 -21.12 8.45
CA SER A 476 2.31 -20.32 7.31
C SER A 476 2.95 -20.81 6.01
N ALA A 477 2.31 -20.49 4.89
CA ALA A 477 2.85 -20.65 3.56
C ALA A 477 2.14 -19.68 2.59
N TRP A 478 2.86 -19.24 1.57
CA TRP A 478 2.26 -18.70 0.36
C TRP A 478 1.95 -19.85 -0.60
N VAL A 479 0.76 -19.82 -1.22
CA VAL A 479 0.32 -20.88 -2.13
C VAL A 479 -0.33 -20.33 -3.37
N GLN A 480 -0.17 -21.06 -4.48
CA GLN A 480 -0.93 -20.88 -5.69
C GLN A 480 -1.68 -22.18 -5.99
N LEU A 481 -3.01 -22.19 -5.86
CA LEU A 481 -3.84 -23.36 -6.14
C LEU A 481 -4.21 -23.43 -7.62
N SER A 482 -3.85 -24.51 -8.32
CA SER A 482 -4.14 -24.65 -9.75
C SER A 482 -5.33 -25.56 -10.08
N ASP A 483 -5.69 -26.50 -9.19
CA ASP A 483 -6.85 -27.37 -9.39
C ASP A 483 -7.67 -27.60 -8.09
N PRO A 484 -8.93 -27.15 -8.06
CA PRO A 484 -9.81 -27.29 -6.90
C PRO A 484 -10.67 -28.57 -6.94
N SER A 485 -10.41 -29.53 -7.83
CA SER A 485 -11.29 -30.71 -8.02
C SER A 485 -11.19 -31.75 -6.89
N LYS A 486 -10.13 -31.69 -6.06
CA LYS A 486 -9.84 -32.62 -4.96
C LYS A 486 -9.40 -31.85 -3.72
N ASN A 487 -9.30 -32.55 -2.59
CA ASN A 487 -8.61 -31.99 -1.43
C ASN A 487 -7.12 -31.80 -1.78
N ARG A 488 -6.58 -30.60 -1.53
CA ARG A 488 -5.19 -30.22 -1.83
C ARG A 488 -4.49 -29.74 -0.57
N VAL A 489 -3.59 -30.55 -0.02
CA VAL A 489 -2.91 -30.29 1.25
C VAL A 489 -1.63 -29.52 1.02
N VAL A 490 -1.50 -28.36 1.65
CA VAL A 490 -0.31 -27.52 1.60
C VAL A 490 0.72 -28.02 2.60
N LEU A 491 0.38 -27.99 3.89
CA LEU A 491 1.24 -28.41 4.99
C LEU A 491 0.50 -29.39 5.89
N SER A 492 1.19 -30.40 6.39
CA SER A 492 0.70 -31.26 7.46
C SER A 492 1.84 -31.82 8.28
N GLU A 493 1.56 -32.33 9.47
CA GLU A 493 2.56 -33.04 10.27
C GLU A 493 2.01 -34.39 10.73
N SER A 494 2.70 -35.46 10.34
CA SER A 494 2.15 -36.83 10.40
C SER A 494 2.51 -37.56 11.70
N GLY A 495 1.51 -38.23 12.27
CA GLY A 495 1.67 -39.30 13.25
C GLY A 495 1.73 -40.67 12.57
N THR A 496 1.17 -41.69 13.24
CA THR A 496 1.14 -43.08 12.74
C THR A 496 -0.07 -43.36 11.85
N ASN A 497 -1.23 -42.84 12.22
CA ASN A 497 -2.50 -43.08 11.52
C ASN A 497 -3.04 -41.81 10.86
N GLY A 498 -2.78 -40.64 11.46
CA GLY A 498 -3.31 -39.36 11.02
C GLY A 498 -2.29 -38.23 11.08
N SER A 499 -2.68 -37.05 10.62
CA SER A 499 -1.87 -35.82 10.75
C SER A 499 -2.37 -34.96 11.90
N ALA A 500 -1.48 -34.45 12.75
CA ALA A 500 -1.85 -33.62 13.90
C ALA A 500 -2.46 -32.29 13.48
N PHE A 501 -2.02 -31.76 12.34
CA PHE A 501 -2.73 -30.71 11.62
C PHE A 501 -2.64 -30.96 10.11
N ALA A 502 -3.56 -30.34 9.37
CA ALA A 502 -3.37 -30.10 7.95
C ALA A 502 -3.97 -28.74 7.54
N LEU A 503 -3.19 -27.99 6.77
CA LEU A 503 -3.60 -26.76 6.09
C LEU A 503 -3.87 -27.11 4.63
N TYR A 504 -5.12 -27.01 4.18
CA TYR A 504 -5.54 -27.57 2.89
C TYR A 504 -6.75 -26.86 2.30
N TYR A 505 -6.90 -27.00 0.98
CA TYR A 505 -8.15 -26.71 0.29
C TYR A 505 -9.05 -27.95 0.32
N SER A 506 -10.32 -27.77 0.70
CA SER A 506 -11.34 -28.81 0.68
C SER A 506 -12.24 -28.68 -0.54
N ALA A 507 -12.32 -29.73 -1.37
CA ALA A 507 -13.22 -29.76 -2.52
C ALA A 507 -14.71 -29.87 -2.13
N SER A 508 -15.02 -30.44 -0.95
CA SER A 508 -16.40 -30.55 -0.47
C SER A 508 -16.93 -29.22 0.05
N PHE A 509 -16.12 -28.47 0.80
CA PHE A 509 -16.49 -27.14 1.27
C PHE A 509 -16.25 -26.05 0.21
N LYS A 510 -15.33 -26.30 -0.73
CA LYS A 510 -14.76 -25.34 -1.68
C LYS A 510 -14.06 -24.17 -0.99
N LYS A 511 -13.31 -24.49 0.08
CA LYS A 511 -12.74 -23.50 1.01
C LYS A 511 -11.36 -23.93 1.49
N TRP A 512 -10.54 -22.96 1.87
CA TRP A 512 -9.35 -23.19 2.68
C TRP A 512 -9.76 -23.61 4.10
N ILE A 513 -9.02 -24.55 4.68
CA ILE A 513 -9.27 -25.12 6.01
C ILE A 513 -7.96 -25.33 6.72
N PHE A 514 -7.89 -24.88 7.98
CA PHE A 514 -6.93 -25.38 8.95
C PHE A 514 -7.64 -26.39 9.85
N ASN A 515 -7.17 -27.63 9.84
CA ASN A 515 -7.80 -28.70 10.61
C ASN A 515 -6.81 -29.40 11.54
N ARG A 516 -7.37 -30.01 12.58
CA ARG A 516 -6.68 -30.85 13.56
C ARG A 516 -7.50 -32.12 13.80
N MET A 517 -6.80 -33.24 13.87
CA MET A 517 -7.39 -34.51 14.28
C MET A 517 -7.39 -34.61 15.80
N ASP A 518 -8.48 -35.12 16.36
CA ASP A 518 -8.68 -35.22 17.81
C ASP A 518 -7.65 -36.10 18.52
N ARG A 519 -7.16 -37.16 17.85
CA ARG A 519 -6.14 -38.12 18.29
C ARG A 519 -5.43 -38.76 17.09
N ASP A 520 -4.27 -39.39 17.33
CA ASP A 520 -3.62 -40.27 16.34
C ASP A 520 -4.25 -41.67 16.34
N GLN A 521 -5.34 -41.83 15.60
CA GLN A 521 -6.07 -43.10 15.49
C GLN A 521 -6.69 -43.28 14.11
N ALA A 522 -7.11 -44.51 13.80
CA ALA A 522 -7.95 -44.75 12.63
C ALA A 522 -9.32 -44.07 12.81
N ASN A 523 -9.82 -43.43 11.76
CA ASN A 523 -11.08 -42.67 11.72
C ASN A 523 -11.17 -41.58 12.82
N PRO A 524 -10.25 -40.61 12.87
CA PRO A 524 -10.27 -39.56 13.86
C PRO A 524 -11.43 -38.58 13.65
N ALA A 525 -11.81 -37.85 14.71
CA ALA A 525 -12.68 -36.70 14.56
C ALA A 525 -11.88 -35.51 14.04
N PHE A 526 -12.42 -34.84 13.02
CA PHE A 526 -11.78 -33.68 12.39
C PHE A 526 -12.37 -32.37 12.95
N ILE A 527 -11.54 -31.59 13.61
CA ILE A 527 -11.86 -30.25 14.10
C ILE A 527 -11.35 -29.24 13.08
N ARG A 528 -12.18 -28.30 12.63
CA ARG A 528 -11.88 -27.43 11.48
C ARG A 528 -12.13 -25.96 11.80
N SER A 529 -11.18 -25.10 11.46
CA SER A 529 -11.39 -23.67 11.20
C SER A 529 -11.46 -23.49 9.68
N VAL A 530 -12.54 -22.86 9.20
CA VAL A 530 -12.94 -22.85 7.78
C VAL A 530 -12.94 -21.41 7.29
N ALA A 531 -12.41 -21.17 6.09
CA ALA A 531 -12.41 -19.83 5.49
C ALA A 531 -13.83 -19.27 5.32
N ASP A 532 -13.98 -17.95 5.38
CA ASP A 532 -15.26 -17.28 5.20
C ASP A 532 -15.68 -17.32 3.71
N GLU A 533 -14.73 -17.09 2.82
CA GLU A 533 -14.92 -17.10 1.37
C GLU A 533 -15.04 -18.52 0.80
N ILE A 534 -15.90 -18.69 -0.21
CA ILE A 534 -16.08 -19.92 -0.99
C ILE A 534 -15.51 -19.75 -2.40
N ASN A 535 -14.92 -20.80 -2.95
CA ASN A 535 -14.21 -20.81 -4.24
C ASN A 535 -13.04 -19.82 -4.24
N PRO A 536 -12.00 -20.05 -3.43
CA PRO A 536 -10.81 -19.21 -3.45
C PRO A 536 -10.23 -19.11 -4.88
N PRO A 537 -9.63 -17.97 -5.23
CA PRO A 537 -9.12 -17.75 -6.57
C PRO A 537 -8.02 -18.76 -6.92
N LEU A 538 -7.97 -19.15 -8.19
CA LEU A 538 -6.97 -20.11 -8.69
C LEU A 538 -5.83 -19.39 -9.38
N ASN A 539 -4.66 -20.02 -9.42
CA ASN A 539 -3.47 -19.54 -10.13
C ASN A 539 -2.99 -18.14 -9.69
N VAL A 540 -3.37 -17.71 -8.49
CA VAL A 540 -2.89 -16.49 -7.83
C VAL A 540 -2.29 -16.83 -6.47
N TRP A 541 -1.39 -15.99 -5.98
CA TRP A 541 -0.78 -16.15 -4.67
C TRP A 541 -1.76 -15.80 -3.54
N THR A 542 -1.94 -16.72 -2.60
CA THR A 542 -2.71 -16.55 -1.37
C THR A 542 -1.84 -16.94 -0.17
N HIS A 543 -1.75 -16.10 0.85
CA HIS A 543 -1.08 -16.44 2.10
C HIS A 543 -2.04 -17.19 3.01
N LEU A 544 -1.61 -18.31 3.57
CA LEU A 544 -2.38 -19.09 4.53
C LEU A 544 -1.61 -19.24 5.83
N SER A 545 -2.30 -19.13 6.96
CA SER A 545 -1.72 -19.47 8.26
C SER A 545 -2.69 -20.24 9.14
N GLY A 546 -2.16 -21.20 9.89
CA GLY A 546 -2.88 -21.95 10.90
C GLY A 546 -2.26 -21.73 12.28
N VAL A 547 -3.08 -21.30 13.24
CA VAL A 547 -2.67 -21.12 14.63
C VAL A 547 -3.31 -22.19 15.49
N PHE A 548 -2.52 -22.90 16.27
CA PHE A 548 -2.98 -23.71 17.40
C PHE A 548 -2.48 -23.08 18.70
N ASP A 549 -3.38 -22.87 19.64
CA ASP A 549 -3.07 -22.27 20.93
C ASP A 549 -3.61 -23.12 22.07
N SER A 550 -2.69 -23.77 22.81
CA SER A 550 -2.97 -24.54 24.01
C SER A 550 -3.02 -23.69 25.29
N LYS A 551 -3.02 -22.35 25.15
CA LYS A 551 -2.94 -21.35 26.23
C LYS A 551 -1.72 -21.48 27.15
N LYS A 552 -0.76 -22.35 26.77
CA LYS A 552 0.42 -22.71 27.56
C LYS A 552 0.06 -23.19 28.97
N ASP A 553 -1.08 -23.87 29.11
CA ASP A 553 -1.52 -24.46 30.37
C ASP A 553 -1.86 -25.96 30.20
N ALA A 554 -2.35 -26.59 31.27
CA ALA A 554 -2.71 -28.01 31.26
C ALA A 554 -4.21 -28.25 30.95
N ASP A 555 -5.00 -27.18 30.82
CA ASP A 555 -6.45 -27.22 30.60
C ASP A 555 -6.79 -27.21 29.11
N LYS A 556 -6.82 -28.41 28.52
CA LYS A 556 -7.20 -28.60 27.12
C LYS A 556 -8.62 -28.14 26.74
N SER A 557 -9.47 -27.77 27.71
CA SER A 557 -10.86 -27.37 27.43
C SER A 557 -10.95 -26.01 26.73
N ASN A 558 -9.88 -25.21 26.80
CA ASN A 558 -9.78 -23.88 26.22
C ASN A 558 -8.86 -23.80 24.99
N ASP A 559 -8.27 -24.94 24.56
CA ASP A 559 -7.42 -25.00 23.38
C ASP A 559 -8.20 -24.52 22.14
N THR A 560 -7.54 -23.74 21.29
CA THR A 560 -8.15 -23.17 20.08
C THR A 560 -7.34 -23.42 18.81
N ILE A 561 -8.02 -23.57 17.67
CA ILE A 561 -7.42 -23.40 16.33
C ILE A 561 -8.06 -22.23 15.57
N GLN A 562 -7.29 -21.56 14.72
CA GLN A 562 -7.80 -20.52 13.81
C GLN A 562 -7.05 -20.50 12.49
N LEU A 563 -7.77 -20.33 11.39
CA LEU A 563 -7.25 -20.10 10.05
C LEU A 563 -7.14 -18.60 9.78
N PHE A 564 -6.10 -18.20 9.06
CA PHE A 564 -5.91 -16.88 8.50
C PHE A 564 -5.68 -16.98 6.99
N VAL A 565 -6.29 -16.08 6.21
CA VAL A 565 -6.13 -15.97 4.75
C VAL A 565 -5.69 -14.54 4.43
N ASN A 566 -4.59 -14.37 3.71
CA ASN A 566 -3.96 -13.08 3.42
C ASN A 566 -3.72 -12.22 4.68
N GLY A 567 -3.38 -12.91 5.77
CA GLY A 567 -3.15 -12.32 7.08
C GLY A 567 -4.41 -12.20 7.94
N ARG A 568 -5.61 -12.26 7.35
CA ARG A 568 -6.87 -11.94 8.02
C ARG A 568 -7.49 -13.16 8.71
N PRO A 569 -7.96 -13.03 9.96
CA PRO A 569 -8.62 -14.13 10.67
C PRO A 569 -9.89 -14.58 9.94
N GLN A 570 -10.11 -15.90 9.87
CA GLN A 570 -11.31 -16.51 9.31
C GLN A 570 -12.22 -16.99 10.45
N GLY A 571 -13.30 -16.25 10.68
CA GLY A 571 -14.17 -16.44 11.84
C GLY A 571 -13.46 -16.35 13.20
N ASP A 572 -14.18 -16.70 14.26
CA ASP A 572 -13.64 -16.78 15.63
C ASP A 572 -12.77 -18.04 15.83
N PRO A 573 -11.81 -18.02 16.78
CA PRO A 573 -11.07 -19.22 17.17
C PRO A 573 -12.00 -20.38 17.56
N VAL A 574 -11.75 -21.55 17.00
CA VAL A 574 -12.56 -22.77 17.24
C VAL A 574 -12.01 -23.51 18.46
N THR A 575 -12.82 -23.64 19.52
CA THR A 575 -12.47 -24.42 20.71
C THR A 575 -12.52 -25.92 20.44
N LEU A 576 -11.40 -26.63 20.64
CA LEU A 576 -11.25 -28.02 20.21
C LEU A 576 -12.15 -28.98 20.99
N ALA A 577 -12.14 -28.90 22.32
CA ALA A 577 -12.95 -29.77 23.18
C ALA A 577 -14.46 -29.56 22.99
N ALA A 578 -14.88 -28.37 22.56
CA ALA A 578 -16.28 -28.08 22.23
C ALA A 578 -16.68 -28.68 20.87
N SER A 579 -15.75 -28.71 19.90
CA SER A 579 -15.99 -29.31 18.58
C SER A 579 -15.92 -30.84 18.60
N ALA A 580 -15.06 -31.43 19.43
CA ALA A 580 -14.95 -32.87 19.62
C ALA A 580 -14.60 -33.20 21.07
N SER A 581 -15.53 -33.80 21.80
CA SER A 581 -15.35 -34.16 23.21
C SER A 581 -14.26 -35.20 23.46
N THR A 582 -13.83 -35.91 22.41
CA THR A 582 -12.74 -36.89 22.43
C THR A 582 -11.35 -36.26 22.30
N TYR A 583 -11.24 -34.96 22.03
CA TYR A 583 -9.97 -34.27 21.82
C TYR A 583 -8.94 -34.54 22.94
N GLU A 584 -7.73 -34.94 22.54
CA GLU A 584 -6.55 -35.00 23.39
C GLU A 584 -5.38 -34.33 22.66
N PRO A 585 -4.60 -33.44 23.31
CA PRO A 585 -3.35 -32.95 22.73
C PRO A 585 -2.35 -34.09 22.51
N TRP A 586 -1.77 -34.18 21.31
CA TRP A 586 -0.81 -35.23 20.94
C TRP A 586 0.32 -34.71 20.04
N THR A 587 1.45 -35.43 20.06
CA THR A 587 2.66 -35.08 19.31
C THR A 587 2.80 -35.97 18.08
N ALA A 588 2.85 -35.36 16.90
CA ALA A 588 3.27 -36.01 15.66
C ALA A 588 4.79 -36.20 15.63
N ASN A 589 5.27 -37.29 15.02
CA ASN A 589 6.67 -37.69 15.08
C ASN A 589 7.30 -38.15 13.75
N ALA A 590 6.53 -38.25 12.65
CA ALA A 590 6.99 -38.81 11.39
C ALA A 590 7.60 -37.79 10.41
N GLY A 591 7.48 -36.49 10.68
CA GLY A 591 7.99 -35.40 9.82
C GLY A 591 6.89 -34.54 9.22
N MET A 592 7.21 -33.26 9.03
CA MET A 592 6.35 -32.31 8.34
C MET A 592 6.32 -32.64 6.85
N GLN A 593 5.12 -32.64 6.29
CA GLN A 593 4.86 -32.90 4.89
C GLN A 593 4.46 -31.58 4.22
N ILE A 594 5.06 -31.34 3.05
CA ILE A 594 4.69 -30.27 2.14
C ILE A 594 4.03 -30.94 0.94
N GLY A 595 2.75 -30.69 0.74
CA GLY A 595 2.02 -31.18 -0.41
C GLY A 595 1.19 -32.45 -0.23
N ARG A 596 1.05 -33.01 0.97
CA ARG A 596 0.21 -34.20 1.25
C ARG A 596 -0.12 -34.34 2.75
N SER A 597 -1.09 -35.17 3.10
CA SER A 597 -1.38 -35.56 4.50
C SER A 597 -1.56 -37.06 4.67
N MET A 598 -1.35 -37.54 5.89
CA MET A 598 -1.66 -38.91 6.31
C MET A 598 -3.10 -39.01 6.84
N GLU A 599 -3.85 -40.01 6.35
CA GLU A 599 -5.18 -40.39 6.83
C GLU A 599 -5.32 -41.92 6.81
N ASN A 600 -5.72 -42.51 7.93
CA ASN A 600 -5.83 -43.97 8.12
C ASN A 600 -4.56 -44.74 7.71
N GLY A 601 -3.38 -44.17 8.01
CA GLY A 601 -2.07 -44.74 7.69
C GLY A 601 -1.65 -44.61 6.23
N GLY A 602 -2.44 -43.98 5.37
CA GLY A 602 -2.13 -43.73 3.96
C GLY A 602 -1.91 -42.25 3.65
N TYR A 603 -0.97 -41.94 2.75
CA TYR A 603 -0.76 -40.57 2.26
C TYR A 603 -1.68 -40.25 1.07
N GLY A 604 -2.26 -39.05 1.09
CA GLY A 604 -3.10 -38.54 0.00
C GLY A 604 -3.25 -37.03 0.03
N GLY A 605 -4.23 -36.52 -0.73
CA GLY A 605 -4.52 -35.09 -0.80
C GLY A 605 -3.42 -34.27 -1.48
N TYR A 606 -2.69 -34.86 -2.45
CA TYR A 606 -1.54 -34.24 -3.09
C TYR A 606 -1.86 -32.82 -3.60
N PHE A 607 -1.05 -31.85 -3.20
CA PHE A 607 -1.18 -30.46 -3.65
C PHE A 607 -0.99 -30.35 -5.16
N PHE A 608 -1.59 -29.33 -5.75
CA PHE A 608 -1.56 -29.11 -7.19
C PHE A 608 -1.43 -27.62 -7.46
N GLY A 609 -0.19 -27.17 -7.67
CA GLY A 609 0.17 -25.76 -7.84
C GLY A 609 1.54 -25.43 -7.24
N LEU A 610 1.71 -24.19 -6.76
CA LEU A 610 2.96 -23.70 -6.19
C LEU A 610 2.85 -23.46 -4.68
N VAL A 611 3.97 -23.66 -3.96
CA VAL A 611 4.13 -23.37 -2.53
C VAL A 611 5.40 -22.56 -2.36
N ASP A 612 5.37 -21.58 -1.46
CA ASP A 612 6.49 -20.66 -1.20
C ASP A 612 6.48 -20.14 0.24
N GLU A 613 7.61 -19.59 0.69
CA GLU A 613 7.77 -18.86 1.96
C GLU A 613 7.13 -19.58 3.17
N ILE A 614 7.51 -20.84 3.39
CA ILE A 614 7.00 -21.64 4.51
C ILE A 614 7.68 -21.18 5.80
N SER A 615 6.88 -20.92 6.83
CA SER A 615 7.40 -20.62 8.17
C SER A 615 6.64 -21.39 9.26
N VAL A 616 7.37 -21.80 10.29
CA VAL A 616 6.85 -22.57 11.43
C VAL A 616 7.35 -21.94 12.73
N TRP A 617 6.45 -21.74 13.69
CA TRP A 617 6.76 -21.18 15.01
C TRP A 617 6.25 -22.11 16.12
N GLN A 618 7.04 -22.31 17.18
CA GLN A 618 6.64 -23.07 18.38
C GLN A 618 5.87 -22.19 19.39
N TYR A 619 5.02 -21.29 18.90
CA TYR A 619 4.12 -20.48 19.71
C TYR A 619 2.98 -19.93 18.84
N PRO A 620 1.87 -19.47 19.44
CA PRO A 620 0.74 -18.94 18.69
C PRO A 620 1.03 -17.47 18.35
N LEU A 621 1.18 -17.16 17.06
CA LEU A 621 1.30 -15.78 16.60
C LEU A 621 -0.02 -15.05 16.84
N THR A 622 0.09 -13.76 17.17
CA THR A 622 -1.06 -12.85 17.22
C THR A 622 -1.52 -12.54 15.79
N GLY A 623 -2.78 -12.11 15.63
CA GLY A 623 -3.31 -11.68 14.33
C GLY A 623 -2.41 -10.64 13.65
N ASP A 624 -2.00 -9.60 14.38
CA ASP A 624 -1.09 -8.56 13.87
C ASP A 624 0.27 -9.11 13.41
N SER A 625 0.81 -10.13 14.08
CA SER A 625 2.08 -10.75 13.66
C SER A 625 1.91 -11.55 12.37
N ILE A 626 0.77 -12.21 12.21
CA ILE A 626 0.41 -12.93 10.98
C ILE A 626 0.16 -11.96 9.82
N MET A 627 -0.45 -10.80 10.10
CA MET A 627 -0.58 -9.71 9.13
C MET A 627 0.79 -9.23 8.64
N LYS A 628 1.77 -9.06 9.53
CA LYS A 628 3.14 -8.69 9.14
C LYS A 628 3.82 -9.78 8.31
N GLU A 629 3.67 -11.05 8.70
CA GLU A 629 4.20 -12.17 7.91
C GLU A 629 3.61 -12.20 6.49
N ALA A 630 2.33 -11.89 6.34
CA ALA A 630 1.64 -11.81 5.05
C ALA A 630 2.14 -10.67 4.13
N GLN A 631 3.04 -9.79 4.58
CA GLN A 631 3.70 -8.81 3.70
C GLN A 631 4.90 -9.41 2.96
N ALA A 632 5.41 -10.57 3.40
CA ALA A 632 6.62 -11.21 2.88
C ALA A 632 7.80 -10.22 2.76
N ALA A 633 7.95 -9.34 3.75
CA ALA A 633 8.89 -8.22 3.70
C ALA A 633 10.35 -8.70 3.76
N VAL A 634 11.23 -7.99 3.05
CA VAL A 634 12.69 -8.14 3.11
C VAL A 634 13.26 -6.80 3.56
N ASP A 635 14.07 -6.80 4.62
CA ASP A 635 14.63 -5.57 5.23
C ASP A 635 13.56 -4.50 5.53
N ASP A 636 12.43 -4.93 6.10
CA ASP A 636 11.24 -4.10 6.42
C ASP A 636 10.53 -3.46 5.20
N VAL A 637 10.91 -3.82 3.97
CA VAL A 637 10.23 -3.40 2.74
C VAL A 637 9.29 -4.52 2.26
N PRO A 638 7.97 -4.25 2.10
CA PRO A 638 7.03 -5.22 1.56
C PRO A 638 7.46 -5.67 0.15
N THR A 639 7.45 -6.98 -0.09
CA THR A 639 7.77 -7.51 -1.42
C THR A 639 6.54 -7.50 -2.32
N ASN A 640 6.79 -7.29 -3.61
CA ASN A 640 5.76 -7.32 -4.63
C ASN A 640 6.29 -8.06 -5.86
N GLU A 641 5.41 -8.74 -6.59
CA GLU A 641 5.77 -9.48 -7.79
C GLU A 641 4.83 -9.15 -8.95
N LEU A 642 5.40 -8.92 -10.13
CA LEU A 642 4.66 -8.58 -11.35
C LEU A 642 3.98 -9.82 -11.92
N VAL A 643 2.70 -9.99 -11.60
CA VAL A 643 1.89 -11.18 -11.98
C VAL A 643 1.16 -11.01 -13.31
N ALA A 644 1.09 -9.80 -13.85
CA ALA A 644 0.54 -9.56 -15.18
C ALA A 644 1.08 -8.26 -15.77
N HIS A 645 1.40 -8.28 -17.07
CA HIS A 645 1.79 -7.10 -17.83
C HIS A 645 1.32 -7.20 -19.27
N TRP A 646 0.57 -6.21 -19.74
CA TRP A 646 0.21 -6.04 -21.14
C TRP A 646 0.71 -4.70 -21.63
N ASP A 647 1.39 -4.73 -22.77
CA ASP A 647 1.93 -3.56 -23.46
C ASP A 647 1.32 -3.50 -24.86
N ALA A 648 0.63 -2.40 -25.16
CA ALA A 648 -0.05 -2.19 -26.42
C ALA A 648 0.92 -2.00 -27.60
N ALA A 649 2.22 -1.78 -27.37
CA ALA A 649 3.24 -1.86 -28.41
C ALA A 649 3.28 -3.24 -29.09
N ALA A 650 2.92 -4.31 -28.36
CA ALA A 650 2.83 -5.67 -28.88
C ALA A 650 1.41 -6.04 -29.39
N ALA A 651 0.47 -5.09 -29.43
CA ALA A 651 -0.92 -5.37 -29.79
C ALA A 651 -1.05 -5.90 -31.23
N THR A 652 -1.89 -6.92 -31.37
CA THR A 652 -2.34 -7.46 -32.65
C THR A 652 -3.73 -6.94 -32.97
N ALA A 653 -4.24 -7.27 -34.16
CA ALA A 653 -5.60 -6.88 -34.57
C ALA A 653 -6.71 -7.37 -33.63
N THR A 654 -6.46 -8.42 -32.83
CA THR A 654 -7.48 -9.05 -31.98
C THR A 654 -7.12 -9.12 -30.50
N ALA A 655 -5.88 -8.86 -30.12
CA ALA A 655 -5.45 -9.03 -28.74
C ALA A 655 -4.18 -8.25 -28.39
N ILE A 656 -4.02 -7.91 -27.11
CA ILE A 656 -2.74 -7.51 -26.52
C ILE A 656 -2.14 -8.77 -25.88
N PRO A 657 -1.04 -9.32 -26.41
CA PRO A 657 -0.38 -10.47 -25.79
C PRO A 657 0.18 -10.07 -24.42
N GLU A 658 0.31 -11.07 -23.54
CA GLU A 658 0.99 -10.84 -22.27
C GLU A 658 2.50 -10.70 -22.52
N SER A 659 3.11 -9.78 -21.77
CA SER A 659 4.51 -9.43 -21.91
C SER A 659 5.43 -10.52 -21.35
N PRO A 660 6.54 -10.85 -22.03
CA PRO A 660 7.51 -11.83 -21.53
C PRO A 660 8.24 -11.38 -20.25
N SER A 661 7.98 -10.16 -19.75
CA SER A 661 8.53 -9.65 -18.50
C SER A 661 7.93 -10.30 -17.24
N THR A 662 6.96 -11.19 -17.37
CA THR A 662 6.37 -11.94 -16.26
C THR A 662 6.27 -13.42 -16.61
N LEU A 663 6.33 -14.27 -15.58
CA LEU A 663 6.27 -15.72 -15.70
C LEU A 663 4.86 -16.29 -15.45
N TYR A 664 3.90 -15.45 -15.04
CA TYR A 664 2.58 -15.87 -14.58
C TYR A 664 1.56 -16.08 -15.71
N ALA A 665 1.76 -15.49 -16.89
CA ALA A 665 1.03 -15.75 -18.13
C ALA A 665 -0.50 -15.94 -17.96
N PRO A 666 -1.23 -14.96 -17.39
CA PRO A 666 -2.69 -15.02 -17.22
C PRO A 666 -3.47 -15.08 -18.55
N GLY A 667 -2.81 -14.83 -19.68
CA GLY A 667 -3.38 -14.87 -21.03
C GLY A 667 -3.42 -13.50 -21.70
N SER A 668 -3.74 -13.48 -23.00
CA SER A 668 -3.85 -12.23 -23.77
C SER A 668 -5.17 -11.51 -23.48
N LEU A 669 -5.12 -10.17 -23.44
CA LEU A 669 -6.33 -9.35 -23.44
C LEU A 669 -6.95 -9.37 -24.84
N THR A 670 -8.15 -9.91 -24.97
CA THR A 670 -8.88 -9.96 -26.24
C THR A 670 -9.57 -8.63 -26.51
N LEU A 671 -9.30 -8.03 -27.67
CA LEU A 671 -9.93 -6.79 -28.13
C LEU A 671 -11.35 -7.06 -28.63
N ALA A 672 -12.29 -6.20 -28.25
CA ALA A 672 -13.69 -6.33 -28.63
C ALA A 672 -14.40 -4.97 -28.70
N GLY A 673 -15.61 -4.97 -29.28
CA GLY A 673 -16.49 -3.79 -29.31
C GLY A 673 -15.93 -2.58 -30.05
N GLY A 674 -15.03 -2.81 -31.01
CA GLY A 674 -14.39 -1.74 -31.78
C GLY A 674 -13.14 -1.15 -31.14
N ALA A 675 -12.55 -1.83 -30.14
CA ALA A 675 -11.18 -1.53 -29.71
C ALA A 675 -10.22 -1.81 -30.86
N VAL A 676 -9.33 -0.86 -31.16
CA VAL A 676 -8.38 -0.96 -32.29
C VAL A 676 -6.96 -0.62 -31.83
N PRO A 677 -5.94 -1.41 -32.21
CA PRO A 677 -4.56 -1.05 -31.97
C PRO A 677 -4.15 0.15 -32.84
N ASN A 678 -3.29 1.01 -32.29
CA ASN A 678 -2.63 2.11 -32.94
C ASN A 678 -1.13 1.95 -32.73
N ALA A 679 -0.46 1.34 -33.72
CA ALA A 679 0.96 0.99 -33.65
C ALA A 679 1.86 2.22 -33.54
N ASP A 680 1.51 3.33 -34.19
CA ASP A 680 2.32 4.56 -34.19
C ASP A 680 2.37 5.21 -32.80
N ARG A 681 1.37 4.93 -31.95
CA ARG A 681 1.26 5.45 -30.59
C ARG A 681 1.48 4.38 -29.52
N SER A 682 1.83 3.14 -29.91
CA SER A 682 1.88 1.97 -29.01
C SER A 682 0.67 1.85 -28.10
N ALA A 683 -0.53 2.01 -28.66
CA ALA A 683 -1.75 2.16 -27.88
C ALA A 683 -2.91 1.31 -28.41
N VAL A 684 -3.91 1.05 -27.56
CA VAL A 684 -5.23 0.57 -27.99
C VAL A 684 -6.26 1.67 -27.75
N VAL A 685 -6.96 2.05 -28.82
CA VAL A 685 -8.01 3.08 -28.79
C VAL A 685 -9.33 2.49 -28.29
N LEU A 686 -9.96 3.21 -27.36
CA LEU A 686 -11.21 2.89 -26.70
C LEU A 686 -12.24 3.98 -27.03
N ASN A 687 -13.27 3.61 -27.80
CA ASN A 687 -14.25 4.54 -28.36
C ASN A 687 -15.28 5.12 -27.36
N GLY A 688 -15.16 4.82 -26.06
CA GLY A 688 -16.08 5.32 -25.03
C GLY A 688 -17.54 4.85 -25.14
N THR A 689 -17.86 3.87 -26.00
CA THR A 689 -19.25 3.38 -26.17
C THR A 689 -19.38 1.87 -26.08
N THR A 690 -18.46 1.13 -26.70
CA THR A 690 -18.50 -0.33 -26.76
C THR A 690 -17.13 -0.98 -26.73
N ALA A 691 -16.04 -0.25 -27.01
CA ALA A 691 -14.69 -0.80 -27.12
C ALA A 691 -14.12 -1.19 -25.76
N TYR A 692 -13.51 -2.38 -25.69
CA TYR A 692 -12.83 -2.86 -24.49
C TYR A 692 -11.82 -3.96 -24.85
N ALA A 693 -10.97 -4.28 -23.88
CA ALA A 693 -10.15 -5.48 -23.91
C ALA A 693 -10.36 -6.30 -22.62
N SER A 694 -10.42 -7.62 -22.68
CA SER A 694 -10.55 -8.44 -21.46
C SER A 694 -9.86 -9.80 -21.51
N VAL A 695 -9.58 -10.33 -20.33
CA VAL A 695 -9.01 -11.66 -20.10
C VAL A 695 -9.76 -12.33 -18.95
N ALA A 696 -9.84 -13.67 -18.96
CA ALA A 696 -10.41 -14.41 -17.85
C ALA A 696 -9.59 -14.12 -16.57
N GLY A 697 -10.27 -13.78 -15.48
CA GLY A 697 -9.65 -13.55 -14.19
C GLY A 697 -10.09 -14.59 -13.15
N PRO A 698 -9.72 -14.39 -11.88
CA PRO A 698 -8.89 -13.28 -11.40
C PRO A 698 -7.41 -13.44 -11.76
N VAL A 699 -6.72 -12.30 -11.92
CA VAL A 699 -5.27 -12.25 -12.20
C VAL A 699 -4.43 -12.03 -10.93
N VAL A 700 -5.08 -11.64 -9.84
CA VAL A 700 -4.50 -11.45 -8.51
C VAL A 700 -5.53 -11.81 -7.45
N ASP A 701 -5.10 -12.29 -6.29
CA ASP A 701 -5.97 -12.44 -5.12
C ASP A 701 -6.15 -11.06 -4.44
N ASP A 702 -7.20 -10.35 -4.83
CA ASP A 702 -7.51 -9.02 -4.30
C ASP A 702 -8.16 -9.03 -2.90
N SER A 703 -8.32 -10.20 -2.28
CA SER A 703 -8.55 -10.26 -0.83
C SER A 703 -7.28 -9.95 -0.03
N GLY A 704 -6.10 -10.15 -0.65
CA GLY A 704 -4.79 -9.73 -0.17
C GLY A 704 -4.34 -8.40 -0.73
N SER A 705 -3.09 -8.02 -0.44
CA SER A 705 -2.51 -6.78 -0.95
C SER A 705 -2.15 -6.90 -2.43
N PHE A 706 -2.42 -5.85 -3.20
CA PHE A 706 -2.09 -5.79 -4.61
C PHE A 706 -1.87 -4.34 -5.08
N THR A 707 -1.18 -4.21 -6.21
CA THR A 707 -0.96 -2.94 -6.90
C THR A 707 -1.36 -3.10 -8.36
N VAL A 708 -2.03 -2.11 -8.92
CA VAL A 708 -2.38 -2.05 -10.35
C VAL A 708 -1.99 -0.71 -10.91
N SER A 709 -1.41 -0.68 -12.10
CA SER A 709 -1.01 0.57 -12.75
C SER A 709 -1.33 0.55 -14.24
N ALA A 710 -1.87 1.66 -14.75
CA ALA A 710 -2.24 1.84 -16.14
C ALA A 710 -1.67 3.15 -16.70
N SER A 711 -1.08 3.10 -17.90
CA SER A 711 -0.75 4.29 -18.70
C SER A 711 -1.91 4.56 -19.64
N VAL A 712 -2.60 5.67 -19.40
CA VAL A 712 -3.86 6.02 -20.06
C VAL A 712 -3.84 7.45 -20.58
N GLU A 713 -4.45 7.65 -21.74
CA GLU A 713 -4.73 8.96 -22.32
C GLU A 713 -6.24 9.10 -22.46
N LEU A 714 -6.80 10.22 -21.99
CA LEU A 714 -8.22 10.51 -22.09
C LEU A 714 -8.52 11.31 -23.36
N ASP A 715 -9.59 10.96 -24.08
CA ASP A 715 -10.08 11.74 -25.23
C ASP A 715 -10.98 12.88 -24.73
N SER A 716 -10.48 14.12 -24.79
CA SER A 716 -11.19 15.28 -24.25
C SER A 716 -12.51 15.58 -24.97
N GLU A 717 -12.54 15.46 -26.30
CA GLU A 717 -13.72 15.72 -27.12
C GLU A 717 -14.83 14.70 -26.82
N ALA A 718 -14.47 13.41 -26.79
CA ALA A 718 -15.41 12.34 -26.49
C ALA A 718 -15.91 12.38 -25.04
N LEU A 719 -15.08 12.83 -24.09
CA LEU A 719 -15.46 13.05 -22.69
C LEU A 719 -16.33 14.30 -22.50
N ALA A 720 -16.07 15.38 -23.23
CA ALA A 720 -16.89 16.59 -23.21
C ALA A 720 -18.33 16.27 -23.62
N ALA A 721 -18.51 15.37 -24.59
CA ALA A 721 -19.81 14.88 -25.03
C ALA A 721 -20.55 13.98 -23.99
N LYS A 722 -19.88 13.52 -22.92
CA LYS A 722 -20.53 12.74 -21.84
C LYS A 722 -21.27 13.65 -20.86
N PRO A 723 -22.39 13.18 -20.27
CA PRO A 723 -23.09 13.95 -19.24
C PRO A 723 -22.25 14.08 -17.96
N VAL A 724 -22.47 15.15 -17.20
CA VAL A 724 -21.96 15.28 -15.83
C VAL A 724 -22.42 14.09 -14.99
N GLY A 725 -21.53 13.56 -14.17
CA GLY A 725 -21.70 12.31 -13.39
C GLY A 725 -21.25 11.05 -14.12
N TYR A 726 -20.80 11.15 -15.37
CA TYR A 726 -20.27 10.02 -16.13
C TYR A 726 -19.03 9.41 -15.47
N THR A 727 -18.85 8.11 -15.66
CA THR A 727 -17.66 7.37 -15.23
C THR A 727 -17.19 6.43 -16.34
N GLY A 728 -15.88 6.39 -16.59
CA GLY A 728 -15.23 5.42 -17.49
C GLY A 728 -14.27 4.53 -16.71
N GLN A 729 -14.32 3.21 -16.92
CA GLN A 729 -13.35 2.29 -16.30
C GLN A 729 -12.09 2.19 -17.15
N ILE A 730 -10.94 2.47 -16.53
CA ILE A 730 -9.62 2.29 -17.14
C ILE A 730 -9.28 0.81 -17.12
N ALA A 731 -9.22 0.22 -15.93
CA ALA A 731 -8.98 -1.21 -15.72
C ALA A 731 -9.71 -1.68 -14.45
N GLY A 732 -10.15 -2.93 -14.41
CA GLY A 732 -10.82 -3.47 -13.23
C GLY A 732 -11.11 -4.97 -13.31
N GLN A 733 -11.12 -5.61 -12.14
CA GLN A 733 -11.47 -7.01 -11.95
C GLN A 733 -12.93 -7.11 -11.51
N ARG A 734 -13.70 -8.02 -12.11
CA ARG A 734 -15.14 -8.15 -11.79
C ARG A 734 -15.43 -9.05 -10.59
N THR A 735 -16.54 -8.76 -9.91
CA THR A 735 -17.25 -9.64 -8.98
C THR A 735 -18.75 -9.63 -9.31
N GLY A 736 -19.19 -10.63 -10.09
CA GLY A 736 -20.54 -10.63 -10.68
C GLY A 736 -20.78 -9.42 -11.59
N ASN A 737 -21.71 -8.55 -11.21
CA ASN A 737 -22.08 -7.34 -11.96
C ASN A 737 -21.54 -6.04 -11.34
N GLU A 738 -20.55 -6.14 -10.47
CA GLU A 738 -19.76 -5.01 -9.96
C GLU A 738 -18.28 -5.24 -10.29
N SER A 739 -17.49 -4.18 -10.23
CA SER A 739 -16.02 -4.28 -10.19
C SER A 739 -15.58 -4.50 -8.75
N ALA A 740 -14.87 -5.60 -8.48
CA ALA A 740 -14.28 -5.92 -7.17
C ALA A 740 -13.22 -4.87 -6.79
N TRP A 741 -12.47 -4.43 -7.80
CA TRP A 741 -11.66 -3.23 -7.79
C TRP A 741 -11.63 -2.61 -9.19
N ALA A 742 -11.39 -1.31 -9.27
CA ALA A 742 -11.25 -0.63 -10.55
C ALA A 742 -10.57 0.74 -10.44
N LEU A 743 -9.79 1.07 -11.47
CA LEU A 743 -9.33 2.42 -11.80
C LEU A 743 -10.35 3.08 -12.72
N TRP A 744 -10.72 4.32 -12.42
CA TRP A 744 -11.76 5.08 -13.11
C TRP A 744 -11.30 6.49 -13.45
N VAL A 745 -11.96 7.07 -14.45
CA VAL A 745 -12.14 8.52 -14.59
C VAL A 745 -13.60 8.87 -14.29
N THR A 746 -13.85 9.98 -13.61
CA THR A 746 -15.19 10.55 -13.37
C THR A 746 -15.28 11.96 -13.96
N LYS A 747 -16.49 12.37 -14.39
CA LYS A 747 -16.80 13.74 -14.82
C LYS A 747 -17.68 14.45 -13.78
N PRO A 748 -17.11 15.06 -12.73
CA PRO A 748 -17.90 15.74 -11.69
C PRO A 748 -18.61 17.02 -12.16
N ALA A 749 -18.09 17.71 -13.18
CA ALA A 749 -18.68 18.91 -13.78
C ALA A 749 -18.32 19.00 -15.27
N ASP A 750 -18.86 19.99 -15.98
CA ASP A 750 -18.45 20.26 -17.36
C ASP A 750 -16.94 20.56 -17.41
N ASP A 751 -16.24 19.90 -18.33
CA ASP A 751 -14.79 19.97 -18.55
C ASP A 751 -13.92 19.73 -17.30
N ALA A 752 -14.47 19.04 -16.30
CA ALA A 752 -13.76 18.63 -15.11
C ALA A 752 -13.75 17.09 -15.04
N TYR A 753 -12.55 16.51 -14.95
CA TYR A 753 -12.32 15.07 -14.90
C TYR A 753 -11.47 14.73 -13.68
N GLN A 754 -11.69 13.57 -13.04
CA GLN A 754 -10.88 13.15 -11.88
C GLN A 754 -10.59 11.65 -11.92
N TRP A 755 -9.37 11.28 -11.53
CA TRP A 755 -9.00 9.88 -11.36
C TRP A 755 -9.58 9.30 -10.07
N LYS A 756 -9.88 8.01 -10.07
CA LYS A 756 -10.42 7.32 -8.91
C LYS A 756 -10.03 5.85 -8.86
N PHE A 757 -9.65 5.36 -7.68
CA PHE A 757 -9.51 3.93 -7.40
C PHE A 757 -10.61 3.49 -6.43
N THR A 758 -11.26 2.35 -6.72
CA THR A 758 -12.34 1.81 -5.88
C THR A 758 -12.15 0.33 -5.58
N ARG A 759 -12.71 -0.12 -4.46
CA ARG A 759 -12.99 -1.53 -4.15
C ARG A 759 -14.44 -1.74 -3.76
N THR A 760 -14.99 -2.91 -4.03
CA THR A 760 -16.38 -3.25 -3.70
C THR A 760 -16.52 -4.72 -3.34
N ALA A 761 -17.20 -5.00 -2.23
CA ALA A 761 -17.59 -6.35 -1.82
C ALA A 761 -19.10 -6.55 -1.96
N ARG A 762 -19.50 -7.78 -2.25
CA ARG A 762 -20.90 -8.20 -2.41
C ARG A 762 -21.27 -9.31 -1.44
N GLY A 763 -22.48 -9.22 -0.90
CA GLY A 763 -23.08 -10.27 -0.09
C GLY A 763 -23.59 -11.44 -0.95
N ALA A 764 -24.01 -12.52 -0.29
CA ALA A 764 -24.55 -13.71 -0.95
C ALA A 764 -25.82 -13.45 -1.79
N ASN A 765 -26.58 -12.40 -1.46
CA ASN A 765 -27.75 -11.93 -2.23
C ASN A 765 -27.36 -11.10 -3.46
N GLY A 766 -26.06 -10.86 -3.66
CA GLY A 766 -25.51 -10.10 -4.76
C GLY A 766 -25.55 -8.58 -4.61
N GLN A 767 -25.97 -8.06 -3.47
CA GLN A 767 -25.93 -6.63 -3.17
C GLN A 767 -24.54 -6.23 -2.67
N VAL A 768 -24.17 -4.98 -2.93
CA VAL A 768 -22.95 -4.38 -2.35
C VAL A 768 -23.10 -4.31 -0.83
N ILE A 769 -22.11 -4.82 -0.11
CA ILE A 769 -22.04 -4.79 1.36
C ILE A 769 -20.97 -3.82 1.88
N GLN A 770 -20.00 -3.48 1.03
CA GLN A 770 -18.98 -2.47 1.33
C GLN A 770 -18.44 -1.89 0.02
N SER A 771 -18.18 -0.59 0.01
CA SER A 771 -17.43 0.10 -1.03
C SER A 771 -16.39 1.00 -0.38
N ALA A 772 -15.24 1.13 -1.02
CA ALA A 772 -14.21 2.07 -0.64
C ALA A 772 -13.68 2.78 -1.89
N GLU A 773 -13.23 4.01 -1.73
CA GLU A 773 -12.68 4.81 -2.82
C GLU A 773 -11.63 5.82 -2.37
N VAL A 774 -10.69 6.11 -3.29
CA VAL A 774 -9.76 7.24 -3.22
C VAL A 774 -9.85 7.97 -4.55
N MET A 775 -10.00 9.30 -4.50
CA MET A 775 -10.08 10.16 -5.67
C MET A 775 -8.88 11.09 -5.70
N ASP A 776 -8.49 11.49 -6.91
CA ASP A 776 -7.55 12.57 -7.14
C ASP A 776 -8.11 13.89 -6.60
N ASP A 777 -7.25 14.69 -5.97
CA ASP A 777 -7.60 16.03 -5.49
C ASP A 777 -7.47 17.11 -6.58
N GLU A 778 -6.79 16.78 -7.68
CA GLU A 778 -6.67 17.63 -8.86
C GLU A 778 -7.55 17.15 -10.03
N LEU A 779 -7.64 17.99 -11.08
CA LEU A 779 -8.30 17.60 -12.32
C LEU A 779 -7.35 16.74 -13.16
N ALA A 780 -7.89 15.65 -13.69
CA ALA A 780 -7.22 14.79 -14.64
C ALA A 780 -6.97 15.54 -15.95
N GLU A 781 -5.77 15.38 -16.47
CA GLU A 781 -5.39 15.94 -17.76
C GLU A 781 -5.81 15.02 -18.90
N THR A 782 -6.16 15.64 -20.03
CA THR A 782 -6.68 14.96 -21.21
C THR A 782 -5.72 15.13 -22.38
N ASP A 783 -5.83 14.26 -23.38
CA ASP A 783 -5.00 14.27 -24.60
C ASP A 783 -3.49 14.21 -24.30
N THR A 784 -3.14 13.61 -23.15
CA THR A 784 -1.77 13.32 -22.72
C THR A 784 -1.74 12.00 -21.94
N TRP A 785 -0.60 11.31 -21.99
CA TRP A 785 -0.39 10.09 -21.22
C TRP A 785 -0.24 10.40 -19.73
N VAL A 786 -0.99 9.66 -18.90
CA VAL A 786 -0.96 9.74 -17.44
C VAL A 786 -0.83 8.33 -16.87
N GLN A 787 0.12 8.15 -15.94
CA GLN A 787 0.26 6.91 -15.19
C GLN A 787 -0.65 6.97 -13.96
N VAL A 788 -1.62 6.05 -13.87
CA VAL A 788 -2.56 5.98 -12.73
C VAL A 788 -2.36 4.65 -12.01
N THR A 789 -2.02 4.70 -10.73
CA THR A 789 -1.72 3.52 -9.91
C THR A 789 -2.65 3.41 -8.72
N GLY A 790 -3.35 2.27 -8.59
CA GLY A 790 -4.13 1.93 -7.40
C GLY A 790 -3.36 0.91 -6.55
N VAL A 791 -3.23 1.18 -5.26
CA VAL A 791 -2.66 0.23 -4.29
C VAL A 791 -3.73 -0.13 -3.27
N PHE A 792 -3.96 -1.41 -3.05
CA PHE A 792 -4.73 -1.88 -1.91
C PHE A 792 -3.79 -2.60 -0.94
N ASN A 793 -3.63 -2.03 0.26
CA ASN A 793 -2.85 -2.63 1.32
C ASN A 793 -3.77 -3.33 2.31
N ALA A 794 -3.96 -4.63 2.12
CA ALA A 794 -4.73 -5.51 2.99
C ALA A 794 -4.16 -5.60 4.41
N GLN A 795 -2.88 -5.22 4.61
CA GLN A 795 -2.18 -5.23 5.90
C GLN A 795 -2.07 -3.88 6.60
N GLU A 796 -2.63 -2.82 6.03
CA GLU A 796 -2.68 -1.52 6.70
C GLU A 796 -3.79 -1.48 7.74
N SER A 797 -3.43 -1.11 8.97
CA SER A 797 -4.35 -1.00 10.10
C SER A 797 -5.26 0.22 9.93
N LEU A 798 -6.54 0.03 10.25
CA LEU A 798 -7.52 1.11 10.25
C LEU A 798 -7.61 1.73 11.65
N GLU A 799 -7.82 3.05 11.73
CA GLU A 799 -7.83 3.78 13.02
C GLU A 799 -8.98 3.35 13.97
N SER A 800 -9.97 2.60 13.49
CA SER A 800 -11.25 2.36 14.17
C SER A 800 -11.42 0.97 14.82
N ASP A 801 -10.66 -0.06 14.43
CA ASP A 801 -10.81 -1.42 14.97
C ASP A 801 -9.56 -2.31 14.77
N ASP A 802 -9.26 -3.16 15.76
CA ASP A 802 -7.95 -3.81 15.93
C ASP A 802 -7.67 -4.99 15.03
N LEU A 803 -8.70 -5.52 14.36
CA LEU A 803 -8.56 -6.61 13.41
C LEU A 803 -9.17 -6.26 12.05
N SER A 804 -9.48 -4.98 11.86
CA SER A 804 -9.93 -4.42 10.60
C SER A 804 -8.73 -3.81 9.89
N TYR A 805 -8.41 -4.38 8.73
CA TYR A 805 -7.30 -3.95 7.90
C TYR A 805 -7.79 -3.76 6.48
N GLY A 806 -7.01 -3.05 5.68
CA GLY A 806 -7.28 -2.85 4.27
C GLY A 806 -7.55 -1.39 3.96
N LYS A 807 -6.60 -0.75 3.29
CA LYS A 807 -6.74 0.63 2.85
C LYS A 807 -6.37 0.79 1.39
N LEU A 808 -7.12 1.64 0.70
CA LEU A 808 -6.85 2.03 -0.67
C LEU A 808 -5.93 3.25 -0.70
N HIS A 809 -5.04 3.28 -1.68
CA HIS A 809 -4.26 4.45 -2.08
C HIS A 809 -4.33 4.61 -3.59
N LEU A 810 -4.27 5.86 -4.04
CA LEU A 810 -4.20 6.23 -5.45
C LEU A 810 -2.94 7.06 -5.66
N TYR A 811 -2.23 6.80 -6.74
CA TYR A 811 -1.11 7.62 -7.20
C TYR A 811 -1.36 8.07 -8.63
N VAL A 812 -1.08 9.34 -8.90
CA VAL A 812 -1.11 9.94 -10.24
C VAL A 812 0.31 10.38 -10.55
N GLY A 813 0.92 9.76 -11.56
CA GLY A 813 2.38 9.79 -11.71
C GLY A 813 3.06 9.26 -10.43
N PRO A 814 4.07 9.97 -9.89
CA PRO A 814 4.73 9.59 -8.63
C PRO A 814 3.99 10.07 -7.37
N LEU A 815 2.91 10.85 -7.51
CA LEU A 815 2.31 11.57 -6.39
C LEU A 815 1.18 10.77 -5.75
N ALA A 816 1.30 10.53 -4.44
CA ALA A 816 0.25 9.95 -3.63
C ALA A 816 -0.92 10.94 -3.48
N GLN A 817 -2.13 10.45 -3.70
CA GLN A 817 -3.36 11.21 -3.54
C GLN A 817 -3.88 11.13 -2.10
N PRO A 818 -4.44 12.22 -1.54
CA PRO A 818 -4.96 12.20 -0.18
C PRO A 818 -6.02 11.12 0.00
N SER A 819 -5.83 10.23 0.99
CA SER A 819 -6.87 9.27 1.38
C SER A 819 -8.07 10.03 1.97
N GLY A 820 -9.21 10.01 1.28
CA GLY A 820 -10.47 10.53 1.83
C GLY A 820 -11.03 9.65 2.96
N GLU A 821 -12.17 10.04 3.54
CA GLU A 821 -12.83 9.31 4.65
C GLU A 821 -13.29 7.88 4.29
N ASN A 822 -13.33 7.54 3.00
CA ASN A 822 -13.86 6.26 2.47
C ASN A 822 -12.77 5.33 1.90
N ALA A 823 -11.50 5.51 2.27
CA ALA A 823 -10.40 4.67 1.77
C ALA A 823 -10.34 3.26 2.42
N ASP A 824 -11.10 3.03 3.48
CA ASP A 824 -11.06 1.84 4.32
C ASP A 824 -11.90 0.68 3.74
N PHE A 825 -11.30 -0.51 3.61
CA PHE A 825 -11.94 -1.70 3.06
C PHE A 825 -11.59 -3.00 3.82
N THR A 826 -12.56 -3.50 4.58
CA THR A 826 -12.38 -4.58 5.57
C THR A 826 -12.94 -5.93 5.12
N ALA A 827 -13.82 -5.96 4.13
CA ALA A 827 -14.37 -7.19 3.60
C ALA A 827 -13.28 -8.12 3.04
N ALA A 828 -13.29 -9.38 3.49
CA ALA A 828 -12.42 -10.46 2.99
C ALA A 828 -13.12 -11.18 1.84
N GLN A 829 -13.07 -10.57 0.65
CA GLN A 829 -13.63 -11.15 -0.58
C GLN A 829 -12.71 -10.83 -1.76
N ALA A 830 -12.49 -11.84 -2.61
CA ALA A 830 -11.83 -11.70 -3.90
C ALA A 830 -12.83 -11.53 -5.05
N GLY A 831 -12.39 -10.85 -6.10
CA GLY A 831 -13.03 -10.82 -7.40
C GLY A 831 -12.95 -12.18 -8.08
N SER A 832 -13.98 -12.53 -8.85
CA SER A 832 -14.12 -13.85 -9.49
C SER A 832 -14.37 -13.80 -11.00
N GLY A 833 -14.50 -12.59 -11.57
CA GLY A 833 -14.84 -12.38 -12.98
C GLY A 833 -13.63 -12.15 -13.89
N GLU A 834 -13.90 -11.59 -15.07
CA GLU A 834 -12.84 -11.12 -15.97
C GLU A 834 -12.11 -9.89 -15.41
N LEU A 835 -10.86 -9.73 -15.81
CA LEU A 835 -10.16 -8.44 -15.82
C LEU A 835 -10.49 -7.75 -17.15
N ALA A 836 -10.90 -6.48 -17.10
CA ALA A 836 -11.25 -5.72 -18.29
C ALA A 836 -10.66 -4.31 -18.26
N ILE A 837 -10.20 -3.86 -19.43
CA ILE A 837 -9.81 -2.50 -19.75
C ILE A 837 -10.90 -1.85 -20.59
N GLY A 838 -11.23 -0.59 -20.29
CA GLY A 838 -12.14 0.20 -21.10
C GLY A 838 -13.62 -0.17 -20.96
N ARG A 839 -13.98 -1.10 -20.07
CA ARG A 839 -15.36 -1.48 -19.73
C ARG A 839 -15.47 -1.89 -18.28
N GLY A 840 -16.38 -1.26 -17.54
CA GLY A 840 -16.60 -1.53 -16.12
C GLY A 840 -17.96 -2.11 -15.78
N ALA A 841 -18.05 -2.72 -14.61
CA ALA A 841 -19.31 -3.21 -14.06
C ALA A 841 -19.68 -2.39 -12.82
N LYS A 842 -20.87 -1.78 -12.82
CA LYS A 842 -21.33 -0.93 -11.72
C LYS A 842 -22.85 -0.92 -11.64
N GLY A 843 -23.40 -1.04 -10.45
CA GLY A 843 -24.84 -0.95 -10.21
C GLY A 843 -25.64 -2.04 -10.93
N GLY A 844 -25.07 -3.24 -11.05
CA GLY A 844 -25.72 -4.38 -11.71
C GLY A 844 -25.64 -4.43 -13.24
N ALA A 845 -24.97 -3.47 -13.89
CA ALA A 845 -24.82 -3.42 -15.35
C ALA A 845 -23.34 -3.37 -15.77
N VAL A 846 -23.05 -3.93 -16.95
CA VAL A 846 -21.74 -3.80 -17.62
C VAL A 846 -21.83 -2.65 -18.62
N GLY A 847 -20.91 -1.69 -18.53
CA GLY A 847 -20.91 -0.45 -19.29
C GLY A 847 -19.69 0.40 -18.93
N ASN A 848 -19.90 1.71 -18.68
CA ASN A 848 -18.85 2.64 -18.26
C ASN A 848 -17.60 2.60 -19.15
N TYR A 849 -17.83 2.64 -20.47
CA TYR A 849 -16.76 2.48 -21.45
C TYR A 849 -15.77 3.65 -21.37
N LEU A 850 -14.48 3.43 -21.47
CA LEU A 850 -13.52 4.56 -21.42
C LEU A 850 -13.42 5.24 -22.80
N PRO A 851 -13.60 6.57 -22.91
CA PRO A 851 -13.18 7.33 -24.10
C PRO A 851 -11.70 7.70 -23.94
N GLY A 852 -10.84 7.14 -24.78
CA GLY A 852 -9.40 7.38 -24.68
C GLY A 852 -8.55 6.27 -25.30
N SER A 853 -7.31 6.15 -24.83
CA SER A 853 -6.36 5.12 -25.26
C SER A 853 -5.61 4.53 -24.06
N LEU A 854 -5.19 3.27 -24.17
CA LEU A 854 -4.33 2.60 -23.18
C LEU A 854 -3.02 2.16 -23.84
N GLU A 855 -1.89 2.50 -23.20
CA GLU A 855 -0.54 2.08 -23.61
C GLU A 855 -0.12 0.81 -22.85
N SER A 856 -0.30 0.75 -21.53
CA SER A 856 0.08 -0.43 -20.74
C SER A 856 -0.83 -0.66 -19.53
N LEU A 857 -0.90 -1.92 -19.09
CA LEU A 857 -1.50 -2.35 -17.83
C LEU A 857 -0.56 -3.33 -17.11
N LYS A 858 -0.24 -3.04 -15.86
CA LYS A 858 0.57 -3.89 -14.98
C LYS A 858 -0.18 -4.20 -13.69
N VAL A 859 -0.05 -5.43 -13.20
CA VAL A 859 -0.64 -5.90 -11.94
C VAL A 859 0.42 -6.62 -11.12
N TRP A 860 0.55 -6.24 -9.86
CA TRP A 860 1.44 -6.86 -8.89
C TRP A 860 0.64 -7.48 -7.75
N THR A 861 1.09 -8.64 -7.27
CA THR A 861 0.75 -9.09 -5.92
C THR A 861 1.62 -8.34 -4.92
N GLY A 862 1.05 -7.89 -3.80
CA GLY A 862 1.72 -7.01 -2.84
C GLY A 862 1.34 -5.53 -2.99
N ALA A 863 1.36 -4.80 -1.87
CA ALA A 863 1.09 -3.38 -1.83
C ALA A 863 2.42 -2.62 -1.89
N MET A 864 2.60 -1.81 -2.94
CA MET A 864 3.78 -0.96 -3.07
C MET A 864 3.73 0.22 -2.10
N THR A 865 4.88 0.57 -1.53
CA THR A 865 5.11 1.88 -0.89
C THR A 865 5.18 3.00 -1.93
N ALA A 866 5.10 4.26 -1.51
CA ALA A 866 5.28 5.41 -2.40
C ALA A 866 6.62 5.34 -3.15
N ASP A 867 7.70 4.96 -2.45
CA ASP A 867 9.03 4.80 -3.05
C ASP A 867 9.05 3.68 -4.10
N GLN A 868 8.38 2.55 -3.84
CA GLN A 868 8.27 1.46 -4.81
C GLN A 868 7.44 1.87 -6.03
N VAL A 869 6.36 2.64 -5.86
CA VAL A 869 5.61 3.20 -7.01
C VAL A 869 6.53 4.08 -7.85
N SER A 870 7.29 4.99 -7.23
CA SER A 870 8.24 5.84 -7.95
C SER A 870 9.34 5.03 -8.65
N ALA A 871 9.96 4.07 -7.95
CA ALA A 871 11.11 3.33 -8.47
C ALA A 871 10.76 2.20 -9.45
N GLN A 872 9.60 1.55 -9.31
CA GLN A 872 9.25 0.35 -10.09
C GLN A 872 8.19 0.62 -11.15
N VAL A 873 7.29 1.58 -10.93
CA VAL A 873 6.29 1.97 -11.92
C VAL A 873 6.82 3.08 -12.83
N GLN A 874 7.40 4.13 -12.25
CA GLN A 874 7.82 5.32 -13.03
C GLN A 874 9.21 5.20 -13.67
N ALA A 875 10.14 4.41 -13.12
CA ALA A 875 11.46 4.23 -13.74
C ALA A 875 11.44 3.24 -14.93
N ALA A 876 10.45 2.34 -14.97
CA ALA A 876 10.34 1.32 -16.00
C ALA A 876 9.81 1.84 -17.35
N SER A 877 9.47 3.12 -17.47
CA SER A 877 9.06 3.76 -18.72
C SER A 877 10.21 4.40 -19.50
N GLY A 878 11.44 4.40 -18.95
CA GLY A 878 12.61 5.08 -19.55
C GLY A 878 13.85 4.19 -19.76
N ALA A 879 13.75 2.87 -19.63
CA ALA A 879 14.84 1.95 -19.94
C ALA A 879 14.62 1.31 -21.31
N GLY A 880 14.91 2.08 -22.37
CA GLY A 880 15.03 1.66 -23.75
C GLY A 880 16.12 2.48 -24.43
#